data_AF-A0A7W1N748-F1
#
_entry.id   AF-A0A7W1N748-F1
#
_cell.length_a   1.000
_cell.length_b   1.000
_cell.length_c   1.000
_cell.angle_alpha   90.00
_cell.angle_beta   90.00
_cell.angle_gamma   90.00
#
_symmetry.space_group_name_H-M   'P 1'
#
loop_
_entity.id
_entity.type
_entity.pdbx_description
1 polymer ?
#
loop_
_entity_poly.entity_id
_entity_poly.type
_entity_poly.pdbx_seq_one_letter_code
_entity_poly.pdbx_strand_id
1 'polypeptide(L)'
;MHHPVLLGLIGAAVAVGYGLYLTFWLLKQPAGNDRMREISKAVQEGAAAYLRKQYTAIALVAVVPFLALGFYDKLGWGTAFGFLIGAILSSAAGFIGMNVAVRSNSRTAEAARGGLAPALNVAFRAGSVTGLLVVGLGLLGVTGYYWFLTAALNHSPKSAITDLIGLAFGGSLISVFARLGGGIFTKAADVGADLVGKLEAGIPEDDPRNPAVIADNVGDNVGDCAGMAADLFETYAVTAVAVMLLGTMNGLEGSKLYLFPLAIGGVSAVTSVIGTFFARLGKGENAVINALYKAVLVATILSAVGFIPITMAFDNAQYSFWELYISASVGLIVTFLLVAITEYYTGTRWNPVKAIAKASQTGHATNIIEGLAMGMQATALPVIVLAAGILVANKVAGLFGIGVAVMAQLSMTGLIVALDAYGPVTDNAGGIAEMADLPEEVRGVTDPLDAVGNTTKAVTKGYAIGSAALAALVLFDSYTTGLRDNGLNVSFSLSDAWVIAGLFIGGMMPFLFASLAMQAVGRVGGEVVQEVRRQFREHPGIMDYTERPDYSRAVGIVTTSAIRSMLLPALIPIAFPIIVGIISAKMLGGLLIGTIVTGLFLAISMTSGGGAWDNAKKSIEDGAYGGKGSEAHNASVTGDTVGDPYKDTAGPAINPMIKIANIVAILIIPLIVSIHG
;
A
#
# COMPACT_ATOMS: atom_id res chain seq x y z
N MET A 1 -15.94 -27.79 -12.28
CA MET A 1 -15.41 -26.54 -11.67
C MET A 1 -16.44 -26.03 -10.67
N HIS A 2 -16.05 -25.70 -9.44
CA HIS A 2 -17.00 -25.16 -8.44
C HIS A 2 -17.47 -23.76 -8.87
N HIS A 3 -18.77 -23.46 -8.73
CA HIS A 3 -19.33 -22.15 -9.11
C HIS A 3 -18.62 -20.94 -8.47
N PRO A 4 -18.21 -20.97 -7.17
CA PRO A 4 -17.44 -19.88 -6.56
C PRO A 4 -16.07 -19.63 -7.20
N VAL A 5 -15.39 -20.69 -7.61
CA VAL A 5 -14.08 -20.61 -8.30
C VAL A 5 -14.26 -19.96 -9.68
N LEU A 6 -15.30 -20.38 -10.42
CA LEU A 6 -15.62 -19.76 -11.71
C LEU A 6 -15.96 -18.28 -11.54
N LEU A 7 -16.73 -17.91 -10.52
CA LEU A 7 -17.07 -16.52 -10.24
C LEU A 7 -15.82 -15.68 -9.92
N GLY A 8 -14.90 -16.22 -9.11
CA GLY A 8 -13.61 -15.59 -8.83
C GLY A 8 -12.79 -15.36 -10.11
N LEU A 9 -12.69 -16.37 -10.98
CA LEU A 9 -11.98 -16.26 -12.27
C LEU A 9 -12.63 -15.25 -13.22
N ILE A 10 -13.97 -15.21 -13.29
CA ILE A 10 -14.69 -14.23 -14.11
C ILE A 10 -14.44 -12.82 -13.57
N GLY A 11 -14.57 -12.60 -12.26
CA GLY A 11 -14.28 -11.30 -11.65
C GLY A 11 -12.85 -10.83 -11.91
N ALA A 12 -11.88 -11.75 -11.77
CA ALA A 12 -10.48 -11.48 -12.11
C ALA A 12 -10.29 -11.12 -13.59
N ALA A 13 -10.89 -11.88 -14.50
CA ALA A 13 -10.81 -11.63 -15.94
C ALA A 13 -11.46 -10.30 -16.34
N VAL A 14 -12.59 -9.92 -15.72
CA VAL A 14 -13.26 -8.64 -15.94
C VAL A 14 -12.37 -7.48 -15.46
N ALA A 15 -11.78 -7.58 -14.27
CA ALA A 15 -10.90 -6.54 -13.74
C ALA A 15 -9.64 -6.36 -14.59
N VAL A 16 -8.94 -7.45 -14.91
CA VAL A 16 -7.73 -7.41 -15.76
C VAL A 16 -8.08 -6.94 -17.17
N GLY A 17 -9.14 -7.47 -17.78
CA GLY A 17 -9.58 -7.11 -19.12
C GLY A 17 -9.96 -5.64 -19.25
N TYR A 18 -10.68 -5.10 -18.26
CA TYR A 18 -11.03 -3.68 -18.23
C TYR A 18 -9.81 -2.78 -17.95
N GLY A 19 -8.88 -3.19 -17.08
CA GLY A 19 -7.61 -2.50 -16.87
C GLY A 19 -6.75 -2.43 -18.16
N LEU A 20 -6.70 -3.51 -18.93
CA LEU A 20 -6.04 -3.53 -20.24
C LEU A 20 -6.75 -2.61 -21.25
N TYR A 21 -8.08 -2.64 -21.30
CA TYR A 21 -8.86 -1.73 -22.13
C TYR A 21 -8.57 -0.25 -21.80
N LEU A 22 -8.56 0.11 -20.51
CA LEU A 22 -8.21 1.46 -20.05
C LEU A 22 -6.77 1.83 -20.45
N THR A 23 -5.83 0.89 -20.35
CA THR A 23 -4.44 1.08 -20.80
C THR A 23 -4.40 1.44 -22.29
N PHE A 24 -5.10 0.70 -23.16
CA PHE A 24 -5.17 1.03 -24.59
C PHE A 24 -5.83 2.38 -24.84
N TRP A 25 -6.86 2.74 -24.07
CA TRP A 25 -7.53 4.03 -24.18
C TRP A 25 -6.60 5.19 -23.77
N LEU A 26 -5.85 5.03 -22.69
CA LEU A 26 -4.88 6.03 -22.19
C LEU A 26 -3.75 6.25 -23.20
N LEU A 27 -3.17 5.18 -23.74
CA LEU A 27 -2.06 5.28 -24.69
C LEU A 27 -2.44 6.01 -25.98
N LYS A 28 -3.73 6.02 -26.35
CA LYS A 28 -4.28 6.79 -27.49
C LYS A 28 -4.46 8.28 -27.21
N GLN A 29 -4.45 8.72 -25.94
CA GLN A 29 -4.55 10.15 -25.61
C GLN A 29 -3.29 10.91 -26.04
N PRO A 30 -3.41 12.19 -26.42
CA PRO A 30 -2.28 13.03 -26.77
C PRO A 30 -1.27 13.13 -25.63
N ALA A 31 0.02 12.96 -25.92
CA ALA A 31 1.09 12.96 -24.93
C ALA A 31 1.68 14.36 -24.63
N GLY A 32 1.04 15.42 -25.13
CA GLY A 32 1.52 16.80 -25.03
C GLY A 32 2.52 17.21 -26.11
N ASN A 33 3.21 18.33 -25.87
CA ASN A 33 4.23 18.88 -26.76
C ASN A 33 5.57 18.10 -26.67
N ASP A 34 6.56 18.48 -27.50
CA ASP A 34 7.88 17.82 -27.51
C ASP A 34 8.57 17.85 -26.15
N ARG A 35 8.47 18.96 -25.43
CA ARG A 35 9.11 19.12 -24.13
C ARG A 35 8.51 18.20 -23.08
N MET A 36 7.19 18.12 -23.00
CA MET A 36 6.47 17.18 -22.11
C MET A 36 6.82 15.73 -22.42
N ARG A 37 6.95 15.38 -23.71
CA ARG A 37 7.36 14.04 -24.15
C ARG A 37 8.80 13.70 -23.75
N GLU A 38 9.71 14.66 -23.87
CA GLU A 38 11.10 14.52 -23.44
C GLU A 38 11.20 14.23 -21.93
N ILE A 39 10.52 15.04 -21.11
CA ILE A 39 10.51 14.90 -19.64
C ILE A 39 9.88 13.57 -19.23
N SER A 40 8.68 13.26 -19.74
CA SER A 40 8.01 11.99 -19.44
C SER A 40 8.87 10.79 -19.83
N LYS A 41 9.62 10.88 -20.95
CA LYS A 41 10.55 9.82 -21.35
C LYS A 41 11.70 9.65 -20.35
N ALA A 42 12.27 10.74 -19.83
CA ALA A 42 13.32 10.69 -18.81
C ALA A 42 12.81 10.02 -17.52
N VAL A 43 11.61 10.36 -17.07
CA VAL A 43 10.97 9.70 -15.92
C VAL A 43 10.71 8.21 -16.20
N GLN A 44 10.24 7.85 -17.41
CA GLN A 44 10.06 6.45 -17.80
C GLN A 44 11.36 5.64 -17.76
N GLU A 45 12.45 6.21 -18.28
CA GLU A 45 13.76 5.55 -18.30
C GLU A 45 14.31 5.36 -16.88
N GLY A 46 14.21 6.39 -16.02
CA GLY A 46 14.62 6.32 -14.62
C GLY A 46 13.81 5.28 -13.82
N ALA A 47 12.49 5.28 -13.96
CA ALA A 47 11.61 4.34 -13.27
C ALA A 47 11.85 2.89 -13.74
N ALA A 48 12.02 2.67 -15.03
CA ALA A 48 12.34 1.36 -15.58
C ALA A 48 13.73 0.86 -15.12
N ALA A 49 14.73 1.74 -15.06
CA ALA A 49 16.07 1.40 -14.59
C ALA A 49 16.07 1.02 -13.10
N TYR A 50 15.37 1.79 -12.26
CA TYR A 50 15.20 1.49 -10.84
C TYR A 50 14.52 0.13 -10.63
N LEU A 51 13.35 -0.09 -11.24
CA LEU A 51 12.62 -1.34 -11.07
C LEU A 51 13.41 -2.55 -11.58
N ARG A 52 14.13 -2.42 -12.70
CA ARG A 52 14.98 -3.50 -13.20
C ARG A 52 16.03 -3.89 -12.16
N LYS A 53 16.67 -2.91 -11.52
CA LYS A 53 17.69 -3.16 -10.50
C LYS A 53 17.07 -3.72 -9.21
N GLN A 54 15.95 -3.17 -8.76
CA GLN A 54 15.22 -3.64 -7.59
C GLN A 54 14.74 -5.08 -7.77
N TYR A 55 14.04 -5.39 -8.87
CA TYR A 55 13.56 -6.75 -9.12
C TYR A 55 14.68 -7.75 -9.39
N THR A 56 15.81 -7.33 -9.97
CA THR A 56 16.99 -8.21 -10.06
C THR A 56 17.52 -8.57 -8.67
N ALA A 57 17.63 -7.58 -7.77
CA ALA A 57 18.06 -7.83 -6.39
C ALA A 57 17.06 -8.72 -5.64
N ILE A 58 15.76 -8.46 -5.77
CA ILE A 58 14.71 -9.28 -5.15
C ILE A 58 14.73 -10.69 -5.71
N ALA A 59 14.88 -10.88 -7.02
CA ALA A 59 14.95 -12.20 -7.64
C ALA A 59 16.12 -13.03 -7.08
N LEU A 60 17.28 -12.41 -6.87
CA LEU A 60 18.43 -13.07 -6.24
C LEU A 60 18.12 -13.51 -4.80
N VAL A 61 17.47 -12.63 -4.01
CA VAL A 61 17.05 -12.96 -2.64
C VAL A 61 15.98 -14.05 -2.63
N ALA A 62 15.05 -14.04 -3.60
CA ALA A 62 13.92 -14.97 -3.68
C ALA A 62 14.33 -16.42 -4.04
N VAL A 63 15.52 -16.65 -4.60
CA VAL A 63 16.04 -18.00 -4.85
C VAL A 63 16.16 -18.80 -3.55
N VAL A 64 16.66 -18.17 -2.48
CA VAL A 64 16.88 -18.84 -1.20
C VAL A 64 15.57 -19.38 -0.59
N PRO A 65 14.52 -18.56 -0.35
CA PRO A 65 13.25 -19.06 0.13
C PRO A 65 12.58 -20.02 -0.86
N PHE A 66 12.68 -19.81 -2.18
CA PHE A 66 12.11 -20.74 -3.15
C PHE A 66 12.67 -22.15 -3.02
N LEU A 67 13.99 -22.29 -2.96
CA LEU A 67 14.65 -23.59 -2.79
C LEU A 67 14.40 -24.16 -1.37
N ALA A 68 14.41 -23.31 -0.34
CA ALA A 68 14.14 -23.74 1.03
C ALA A 68 12.73 -24.32 1.18
N LEU A 69 11.72 -23.69 0.57
CA LEU A 69 10.34 -24.18 0.56
C LEU A 69 10.23 -25.50 -0.23
N GLY A 70 10.87 -25.58 -1.39
CA GLY A 70 10.75 -26.74 -2.29
C GLY A 70 11.44 -28.00 -1.77
N PHE A 71 12.62 -27.87 -1.16
CA PHE A 71 13.39 -28.99 -0.61
C PHE A 71 13.02 -29.37 0.82
N TYR A 72 12.21 -28.56 1.51
CA TYR A 72 11.71 -28.94 2.82
C TYR A 72 10.51 -29.87 2.68
N ASP A 73 10.70 -31.15 2.99
CA ASP A 73 9.74 -32.24 2.74
C ASP A 73 8.33 -32.00 3.31
N LYS A 74 8.20 -31.18 4.37
CA LYS A 74 6.91 -30.87 4.99
C LYS A 74 6.12 -29.73 4.31
N LEU A 75 6.75 -28.96 3.41
CA LEU A 75 6.10 -27.88 2.64
C LEU A 75 6.01 -28.25 1.15
N GLY A 76 7.10 -28.73 0.58
CA GLY A 76 7.17 -29.26 -0.78
C GLY A 76 7.04 -28.22 -1.91
N TRP A 77 7.05 -28.74 -3.14
CA TRP A 77 7.09 -27.94 -4.37
C TRP A 77 5.81 -27.15 -4.65
N GLY A 78 4.65 -27.58 -4.15
CA GLY A 78 3.40 -26.81 -4.26
C GLY A 78 3.57 -25.43 -3.63
N THR A 79 3.91 -25.39 -2.34
CA THR A 79 4.24 -24.13 -1.64
C THR A 79 5.32 -23.30 -2.36
N ALA A 80 6.38 -23.92 -2.88
CA ALA A 80 7.44 -23.20 -3.60
C ALA A 80 6.96 -22.56 -4.91
N PHE A 81 6.16 -23.27 -5.72
CA PHE A 81 5.56 -22.70 -6.92
C PHE A 81 4.51 -21.65 -6.60
N GLY A 82 3.73 -21.84 -5.52
CA GLY A 82 2.86 -20.81 -4.96
C GLY A 82 3.64 -19.53 -4.69
N PHE A 83 4.77 -19.62 -3.98
CA PHE A 83 5.67 -18.49 -3.73
C PHE A 83 6.11 -17.78 -5.00
N LEU A 84 6.54 -18.53 -6.01
CA LEU A 84 6.96 -17.94 -7.28
C LEU A 84 5.79 -17.23 -7.99
N ILE A 85 4.60 -17.83 -8.01
CA ILE A 85 3.39 -17.23 -8.60
C ILE A 85 3.03 -15.93 -7.89
N GLY A 86 3.00 -15.93 -6.54
CA GLY A 86 2.71 -14.75 -5.75
C GLY A 86 3.71 -13.61 -5.99
N ALA A 87 5.01 -13.95 -6.05
CA ALA A 87 6.06 -12.99 -6.34
C ALA A 87 5.94 -12.40 -7.76
N ILE A 88 5.68 -13.23 -8.78
CA ILE A 88 5.52 -12.77 -10.16
C ILE A 88 4.29 -11.88 -10.31
N LEU A 89 3.14 -12.28 -9.76
CA LEU A 89 1.90 -11.54 -9.89
C LEU A 89 1.92 -10.21 -9.11
N SER A 90 2.52 -10.19 -7.92
CA SER A 90 2.74 -8.94 -7.16
C SER A 90 3.66 -7.98 -7.94
N SER A 91 4.78 -8.49 -8.46
CA SER A 91 5.70 -7.71 -9.30
C SER A 91 5.03 -7.20 -10.57
N ALA A 92 4.17 -8.00 -11.20
CA ALA A 92 3.42 -7.62 -12.38
C ALA A 92 2.40 -6.51 -12.08
N ALA A 93 1.67 -6.58 -10.95
CA ALA A 93 0.75 -5.53 -10.54
C ALA A 93 1.46 -4.18 -10.37
N GLY A 94 2.60 -4.17 -9.66
CA GLY A 94 3.41 -2.97 -9.48
C GLY A 94 4.05 -2.46 -10.78
N PHE A 95 4.65 -3.35 -11.57
CA PHE A 95 5.34 -2.98 -12.81
C PHE A 95 4.38 -2.45 -13.87
N ILE A 96 3.26 -3.13 -14.12
CA ILE A 96 2.29 -2.71 -15.14
C ILE A 96 1.60 -1.41 -14.69
N GLY A 97 1.15 -1.34 -13.44
CA GLY A 97 0.50 -0.14 -12.89
C GLY A 97 1.38 1.10 -13.02
N MET A 98 2.64 0.99 -12.61
CA MET A 98 3.62 2.07 -12.74
C MET A 98 3.88 2.44 -14.22
N ASN A 99 4.08 1.47 -15.12
CA ASN A 99 4.31 1.79 -16.54
C ASN A 99 3.14 2.55 -17.15
N VAL A 100 1.91 2.27 -16.71
CA VAL A 100 0.73 3.03 -17.14
C VAL A 100 0.71 4.41 -16.50
N ALA A 101 1.01 4.52 -15.20
CA ALA A 101 1.07 5.81 -14.49
C ALA A 101 2.08 6.77 -15.14
N VAL A 102 3.33 6.32 -15.34
CA VAL A 102 4.39 7.15 -15.94
C VAL A 102 4.07 7.53 -17.38
N ARG A 103 3.33 6.71 -18.13
CA ARG A 103 2.90 7.09 -19.49
C ARG A 103 1.68 8.01 -19.46
N SER A 104 0.94 8.04 -18.37
CA SER A 104 -0.28 8.84 -18.25
C SER A 104 0.00 10.23 -17.70
N ASN A 105 1.12 10.46 -17.00
CA ASN A 105 1.46 11.77 -16.44
C ASN A 105 1.41 12.92 -17.46
N SER A 106 2.11 12.81 -18.60
CA SER A 106 2.13 13.86 -19.63
C SER A 106 0.79 14.01 -20.34
N ARG A 107 0.02 12.92 -20.41
CA ARG A 107 -1.34 12.92 -20.99
C ARG A 107 -2.32 13.64 -20.06
N THR A 108 -2.15 13.49 -18.75
CA THR A 108 -2.90 14.24 -17.74
C THR A 108 -2.57 15.72 -17.82
N ALA A 109 -1.29 16.08 -17.93
CA ALA A 109 -0.86 17.47 -18.09
C ALA A 109 -1.39 18.10 -19.40
N GLU A 110 -1.43 17.34 -20.51
CA GLU A 110 -2.03 17.82 -21.76
C GLU A 110 -3.55 17.97 -21.63
N ALA A 111 -4.21 17.02 -20.95
CA ALA A 111 -5.65 17.10 -20.70
C ALA A 111 -6.03 18.27 -19.77
N ALA A 112 -5.13 18.71 -18.90
CA ALA A 112 -5.33 19.86 -18.01
C ALA A 112 -5.50 21.18 -18.76
N ARG A 113 -4.98 21.30 -19.99
CA ARG A 113 -5.29 22.44 -20.89
C ARG A 113 -6.78 22.52 -21.27
N GLY A 114 -7.48 21.38 -21.22
CA GLY A 114 -8.94 21.30 -21.41
C GLY A 114 -9.73 21.52 -20.12
N GLY A 115 -9.06 21.81 -19.00
CA GLY A 115 -9.65 22.03 -17.68
C GLY A 115 -9.67 20.80 -16.78
N LEU A 116 -10.29 20.96 -15.62
CA LEU A 116 -10.26 19.99 -14.51
C LEU A 116 -10.94 18.65 -14.84
N ALA A 117 -12.06 18.67 -15.56
CA ALA A 117 -12.82 17.45 -15.84
C ALA A 117 -12.08 16.47 -16.80
N PRO A 118 -11.50 16.93 -17.94
CA PRO A 118 -10.65 16.07 -18.77
C PRO A 118 -9.41 15.52 -18.04
N ALA A 119 -8.71 16.37 -17.28
CA ALA A 119 -7.53 15.95 -16.52
C ALA A 119 -7.87 14.87 -15.47
N LEU A 120 -8.95 15.08 -14.69
CA LEU A 120 -9.45 14.09 -13.75
C LEU A 120 -9.81 12.77 -14.45
N ASN A 121 -10.41 12.81 -15.64
CA ASN A 121 -10.78 11.60 -16.37
C ASN A 121 -9.55 10.75 -16.75
N VAL A 122 -8.50 11.39 -17.25
CA VAL A 122 -7.24 10.70 -17.62
C VAL A 122 -6.55 10.16 -16.38
N ALA A 123 -6.35 11.00 -15.36
CA ALA A 123 -5.67 10.62 -14.13
C ALA A 123 -6.39 9.48 -13.39
N PHE A 124 -7.71 9.59 -13.21
CA PHE A 124 -8.47 8.58 -12.48
C PHE A 124 -8.54 7.24 -13.24
N ARG A 125 -8.59 7.28 -14.57
CA ARG A 125 -8.50 6.05 -15.38
C ARG A 125 -7.12 5.41 -15.29
N ALA A 126 -6.05 6.21 -15.26
CA ALA A 126 -4.70 5.70 -15.02
C ALA A 126 -4.59 5.02 -13.65
N GLY A 127 -5.09 5.65 -12.58
CA GLY A 127 -5.16 5.03 -11.26
C GLY A 127 -6.01 3.76 -11.25
N SER A 128 -7.15 3.77 -11.94
CA SER A 128 -8.04 2.60 -12.07
C SER A 128 -7.37 1.40 -12.70
N VAL A 129 -6.42 1.59 -13.63
CA VAL A 129 -5.64 0.46 -14.19
C VAL A 129 -4.89 -0.25 -13.08
N THR A 130 -4.14 0.48 -12.25
CA THR A 130 -3.37 -0.11 -11.15
C THR A 130 -4.28 -0.84 -10.18
N GLY A 131 -5.37 -0.22 -9.72
CA GLY A 131 -6.26 -0.84 -8.73
C GLY A 131 -6.97 -2.09 -9.24
N LEU A 132 -7.44 -2.08 -10.49
CA LEU A 132 -8.08 -3.24 -11.10
C LEU A 132 -7.10 -4.38 -11.39
N LEU A 133 -5.85 -4.07 -11.76
CA LEU A 133 -4.81 -5.07 -11.90
C LEU A 133 -4.42 -5.68 -10.56
N VAL A 134 -4.36 -4.89 -9.49
CA VAL A 134 -4.07 -5.38 -8.12
C VAL A 134 -5.09 -6.44 -7.70
N VAL A 135 -6.38 -6.11 -7.75
CA VAL A 135 -7.44 -7.08 -7.37
C VAL A 135 -7.56 -8.20 -8.40
N GLY A 136 -7.48 -7.88 -9.69
CA GLY A 136 -7.62 -8.85 -10.77
C GLY A 136 -6.53 -9.92 -10.75
N LEU A 137 -5.25 -9.51 -10.64
CA LEU A 137 -4.13 -10.43 -10.53
C LEU A 137 -4.10 -11.15 -9.18
N GLY A 138 -4.48 -10.48 -8.08
CA GLY A 138 -4.56 -11.12 -6.76
C GLY A 138 -5.59 -12.24 -6.74
N LEU A 139 -6.79 -11.95 -7.23
CA LEU A 139 -7.87 -12.93 -7.33
C LEU A 139 -7.56 -14.03 -8.35
N LEU A 140 -6.94 -13.69 -9.48
CA LEU A 140 -6.45 -14.68 -10.47
C LEU A 140 -5.39 -15.60 -9.86
N GLY A 141 -4.44 -15.06 -9.11
CA GLY A 141 -3.38 -15.82 -8.46
C GLY A 141 -3.95 -16.82 -7.47
N VAL A 142 -4.77 -16.35 -6.53
CA VAL A 142 -5.37 -17.22 -5.49
C VAL A 142 -6.34 -18.22 -6.12
N THR A 143 -7.30 -17.76 -6.92
CA THR A 143 -8.35 -18.63 -7.49
C THR A 143 -7.81 -19.56 -8.56
N GLY A 144 -6.96 -19.05 -9.44
CA GLY A 144 -6.37 -19.80 -10.55
C GLY A 144 -5.39 -20.86 -10.06
N TYR A 145 -4.55 -20.53 -9.06
CA TYR A 145 -3.64 -21.53 -8.50
C TYR A 145 -4.38 -22.59 -7.69
N TYR A 146 -5.36 -22.19 -6.86
CA TYR A 146 -6.25 -23.14 -6.19
C TYR A 146 -6.94 -24.09 -7.19
N TRP A 147 -7.49 -23.53 -8.27
CA TRP A 147 -8.13 -24.32 -9.32
C TRP A 147 -7.15 -25.28 -9.98
N PHE A 148 -5.94 -24.84 -10.30
CA PHE A 148 -4.91 -25.69 -10.91
C PHE A 148 -4.53 -26.87 -9.99
N LEU A 149 -4.25 -26.59 -8.72
CA LEU A 149 -3.89 -27.62 -7.73
C LEU A 149 -5.02 -28.65 -7.56
N THR A 150 -6.26 -28.20 -7.46
CA THR A 150 -7.41 -29.09 -7.19
C THR A 150 -7.91 -29.82 -8.43
N ALA A 151 -7.95 -29.17 -9.60
CA ALA A 151 -8.52 -29.73 -10.82
C ALA A 151 -7.49 -30.44 -11.71
N ALA A 152 -6.24 -29.96 -11.76
CA ALA A 152 -5.20 -30.56 -12.61
C ALA A 152 -4.31 -31.53 -11.82
N LEU A 153 -3.96 -31.20 -10.58
CA LEU A 153 -3.07 -32.02 -9.74
C LEU A 153 -3.81 -32.88 -8.70
N ASN A 154 -5.15 -32.77 -8.63
CA ASN A 154 -6.00 -33.52 -7.68
C ASN A 154 -5.60 -33.35 -6.19
N HIS A 155 -5.03 -32.19 -5.82
CA HIS A 155 -4.81 -31.86 -4.41
C HIS A 155 -6.15 -31.74 -3.69
N SER A 156 -6.19 -32.15 -2.41
CA SER A 156 -7.35 -31.86 -1.55
C SER A 156 -7.47 -30.34 -1.32
N PRO A 157 -8.67 -29.81 -0.99
CA PRO A 157 -8.82 -28.38 -0.69
C PRO A 157 -7.87 -27.90 0.41
N LYS A 158 -7.70 -28.68 1.49
CA LYS A 158 -6.77 -28.37 2.59
C LYS A 158 -5.31 -28.29 2.11
N SER A 159 -4.86 -29.26 1.32
CA SER A 159 -3.50 -29.26 0.75
C SER A 159 -3.29 -28.08 -0.19
N ALA A 160 -4.25 -27.82 -1.09
CA ALA A 160 -4.17 -26.72 -2.05
C ALA A 160 -4.12 -25.35 -1.36
N ILE A 161 -4.86 -25.17 -0.26
CA ILE A 161 -4.86 -23.93 0.53
C ILE A 161 -3.58 -23.80 1.35
N THR A 162 -2.99 -24.91 1.78
CA THR A 162 -1.66 -24.90 2.42
C THR A 162 -0.59 -24.44 1.42
N ASP A 163 -0.62 -24.93 0.18
CA ASP A 163 0.29 -24.49 -0.89
C ASP A 163 0.13 -22.99 -1.23
N LEU A 164 -1.09 -22.46 -1.09
CA LEU A 164 -1.38 -21.02 -1.27
C LEU A 164 -0.70 -20.12 -0.22
N ILE A 165 -0.28 -20.65 0.93
CA ILE A 165 0.53 -19.89 1.91
C ILE A 165 1.85 -19.47 1.27
N GLY A 166 2.38 -20.29 0.35
CA GLY A 166 3.51 -19.91 -0.49
C GLY A 166 3.21 -18.66 -1.31
N LEU A 167 2.07 -18.59 -1.99
CA LEU A 167 1.65 -17.43 -2.78
C LEU A 167 1.55 -16.16 -1.92
N ALA A 168 0.93 -16.28 -0.76
CA ALA A 168 0.88 -15.23 0.25
C ALA A 168 2.30 -14.74 0.61
N PHE A 169 3.22 -15.65 0.91
CA PHE A 169 4.61 -15.32 1.26
C PHE A 169 5.37 -14.66 0.11
N GLY A 170 5.21 -15.14 -1.12
CA GLY A 170 5.83 -14.57 -2.32
C GLY A 170 5.39 -13.14 -2.56
N GLY A 171 4.07 -12.88 -2.49
CA GLY A 171 3.53 -11.53 -2.56
C GLY A 171 4.08 -10.61 -1.46
N SER A 172 4.26 -11.14 -0.25
CA SER A 172 4.72 -10.36 0.92
C SER A 172 6.17 -9.97 0.81
N LEU A 173 7.01 -10.89 0.33
CA LEU A 173 8.42 -10.61 0.07
C LEU A 173 8.56 -9.47 -0.95
N ILE A 174 7.81 -9.51 -2.06
CA ILE A 174 7.83 -8.41 -3.04
C ILE A 174 7.34 -7.12 -2.39
N SER A 175 6.23 -7.15 -1.66
CA SER A 175 5.64 -5.97 -1.01
C SER A 175 6.63 -5.25 -0.08
N VAL A 176 7.28 -5.95 0.86
CA VAL A 176 8.23 -5.30 1.79
C VAL A 176 9.37 -4.65 1.03
N PHE A 177 9.97 -5.33 0.06
CA PHE A 177 11.09 -4.77 -0.70
C PHE A 177 10.65 -3.64 -1.62
N ALA A 178 9.47 -3.75 -2.25
CA ALA A 178 8.91 -2.72 -3.11
C ALA A 178 8.59 -1.45 -2.32
N ARG A 179 7.90 -1.58 -1.18
CA ARG A 179 7.46 -0.46 -0.35
C ARG A 179 8.61 0.20 0.38
N LEU A 180 9.49 -0.58 1.02
CA LEU A 180 10.63 -0.04 1.75
C LEU A 180 11.69 0.52 0.79
N GLY A 181 12.05 -0.22 -0.27
CA GLY A 181 13.04 0.24 -1.24
C GLY A 181 12.55 1.45 -2.02
N GLY A 182 11.31 1.39 -2.53
CA GLY A 182 10.68 2.49 -3.26
C GLY A 182 10.50 3.71 -2.37
N GLY A 183 10.08 3.55 -1.12
CA GLY A 183 9.96 4.62 -0.13
C GLY A 183 11.30 5.30 0.17
N ILE A 184 12.37 4.51 0.42
CA ILE A 184 13.71 5.08 0.61
C ILE A 184 14.15 5.85 -0.64
N PHE A 185 13.83 5.33 -1.83
CA PHE A 185 14.17 5.99 -3.08
C PHE A 185 13.44 7.33 -3.23
N THR A 186 12.10 7.33 -3.18
CA THR A 186 11.31 8.56 -3.40
C THR A 186 11.67 9.62 -2.38
N LYS A 187 11.62 9.30 -1.08
CA LYS A 187 11.78 10.31 -0.04
C LYS A 187 13.21 10.81 0.11
N ALA A 188 14.21 10.02 -0.27
CA ALA A 188 15.57 10.52 -0.34
C ALA A 188 15.78 11.48 -1.51
N ALA A 189 15.13 11.22 -2.66
CA ALA A 189 15.15 12.12 -3.80
C ALA A 189 14.41 13.43 -3.51
N ASP A 190 13.19 13.32 -2.98
CA ASP A 190 12.31 14.41 -2.55
C ASP A 190 13.01 15.35 -1.54
N VAL A 191 13.44 14.81 -0.39
CA VAL A 191 14.19 15.59 0.63
C VAL A 191 15.45 16.23 0.05
N GLY A 192 16.16 15.53 -0.85
CA GLY A 192 17.35 16.06 -1.49
C GLY A 192 17.07 17.20 -2.47
N ALA A 193 16.00 17.06 -3.26
CA ALA A 193 15.54 18.05 -4.23
C ALA A 193 15.02 19.29 -3.51
N ASP A 194 14.17 19.12 -2.50
CA ASP A 194 13.48 20.20 -1.82
C ASP A 194 14.40 21.03 -0.92
N LEU A 195 15.27 20.39 -0.14
CA LEU A 195 16.17 21.13 0.75
C LEU A 195 17.12 22.04 -0.04
N VAL A 196 17.71 21.54 -1.11
CA VAL A 196 18.69 22.33 -1.88
C VAL A 196 17.98 23.27 -2.86
N GLY A 197 16.91 22.82 -3.51
CA GLY A 197 16.14 23.62 -4.45
C GLY A 197 15.40 24.77 -3.77
N LYS A 198 14.46 24.43 -2.87
CA LYS A 198 13.54 25.42 -2.27
C LYS A 198 14.22 26.27 -1.19
N LEU A 199 14.95 25.65 -0.26
CA LEU A 199 15.49 26.37 0.90
C LEU A 199 16.85 27.02 0.66
N GLU A 200 17.75 26.38 -0.09
CA GLU A 200 19.10 26.90 -0.32
C GLU A 200 19.20 27.76 -1.58
N ALA A 201 18.67 27.27 -2.71
CA ALA A 201 18.77 27.94 -4.00
C ALA A 201 17.60 28.89 -4.30
N GLY A 202 16.48 28.76 -3.61
CA GLY A 202 15.28 29.57 -3.82
C GLY A 202 14.63 29.38 -5.19
N ILE A 203 14.79 28.20 -5.79
CA ILE A 203 14.15 27.84 -7.07
C ILE A 203 12.78 27.16 -6.81
N PRO A 204 11.84 27.22 -7.76
CA PRO A 204 10.54 26.55 -7.66
C PRO A 204 10.65 25.04 -7.40
N GLU A 205 9.56 24.48 -6.88
CA GLU A 205 9.32 23.02 -6.85
C GLU A 205 9.33 22.46 -8.27
N ASP A 206 9.89 21.27 -8.46
CA ASP A 206 10.04 20.63 -9.78
C ASP A 206 10.83 21.42 -10.84
N ASP A 207 11.68 22.37 -10.43
CA ASP A 207 12.43 23.15 -11.40
C ASP A 207 13.42 22.27 -12.19
N PRO A 208 13.45 22.36 -13.53
CA PRO A 208 14.31 21.52 -14.37
C PRO A 208 15.81 21.74 -14.12
N ARG A 209 16.22 22.82 -13.46
CA ARG A 209 17.61 23.05 -13.05
C ARG A 209 18.03 22.10 -11.93
N ASN A 210 17.10 21.58 -11.13
CA ASN A 210 17.40 20.70 -10.02
C ASN A 210 17.77 19.28 -10.52
N PRO A 211 19.01 18.79 -10.33
CA PRO A 211 19.41 17.45 -10.77
C PRO A 211 18.63 16.31 -10.11
N ALA A 212 17.98 16.55 -8.97
CA ALA A 212 17.20 15.54 -8.26
C ALA A 212 15.74 15.43 -8.73
N VAL A 213 15.21 16.40 -9.52
CA VAL A 213 13.77 16.43 -9.88
C VAL A 213 13.30 15.18 -10.64
N ILE A 214 14.15 14.63 -11.53
CA ILE A 214 13.81 13.39 -12.23
C ILE A 214 13.82 12.21 -11.26
N ALA A 215 14.74 12.18 -10.29
CA ALA A 215 14.74 11.12 -9.28
C ALA A 215 13.50 11.21 -8.39
N ASP A 216 13.04 12.41 -8.08
CA ASP A 216 11.82 12.66 -7.31
C ASP A 216 10.57 12.15 -8.05
N ASN A 217 10.37 12.63 -9.28
CA ASN A 217 9.25 12.19 -10.14
C ASN A 217 9.29 10.67 -10.42
N VAL A 218 10.50 10.09 -10.57
CA VAL A 218 10.66 8.62 -10.66
C VAL A 218 10.22 7.96 -9.36
N GLY A 219 10.54 8.57 -8.22
CA GLY A 219 10.17 8.18 -6.87
C GLY A 219 8.68 7.94 -6.71
N ASP A 220 7.83 8.88 -7.10
CA ASP A 220 6.38 8.75 -6.96
C ASP A 220 5.84 7.52 -7.69
N ASN A 221 6.44 7.20 -8.83
CA ASN A 221 6.05 6.04 -9.61
C ASN A 221 6.53 4.72 -8.96
N VAL A 222 7.77 4.66 -8.47
CA VAL A 222 8.34 3.42 -7.94
C VAL A 222 7.94 3.14 -6.48
N GLY A 223 7.74 4.17 -5.67
CA GLY A 223 7.31 4.08 -4.28
C GLY A 223 5.79 4.11 -4.12
N ASP A 224 5.18 5.23 -4.54
CA ASP A 224 3.76 5.49 -4.29
C ASP A 224 2.86 4.68 -5.22
N CYS A 225 3.25 4.43 -6.47
CA CYS A 225 2.48 3.58 -7.39
C CYS A 225 2.86 2.09 -7.28
N ALA A 226 4.09 1.71 -7.65
CA ALA A 226 4.49 0.30 -7.71
C ALA A 226 4.54 -0.36 -6.32
N GLY A 227 5.12 0.33 -5.33
CA GLY A 227 5.19 -0.15 -3.95
C GLY A 227 3.81 -0.33 -3.32
N MET A 228 2.89 0.62 -3.52
CA MET A 228 1.52 0.49 -3.02
C MET A 228 0.76 -0.64 -3.71
N ALA A 229 0.91 -0.78 -5.03
CA ALA A 229 0.27 -1.86 -5.76
C ALA A 229 0.71 -3.24 -5.25
N ALA A 230 2.01 -3.42 -4.99
CA ALA A 230 2.54 -4.66 -4.42
C ALA A 230 2.00 -4.93 -3.00
N ASP A 231 1.89 -3.90 -2.16
CA ASP A 231 1.37 -4.02 -0.79
C ASP A 231 -0.12 -4.36 -0.75
N LEU A 232 -0.96 -3.70 -1.55
CA LEU A 232 -2.38 -4.03 -1.57
C LEU A 232 -2.70 -5.31 -2.34
N PHE A 233 -1.88 -5.70 -3.34
CA PHE A 233 -1.94 -7.04 -3.93
C PHE A 233 -1.74 -8.10 -2.87
N GLU A 234 -0.66 -7.95 -2.09
CA GLU A 234 -0.36 -8.92 -1.05
C GLU A 234 -1.41 -8.91 0.06
N THR A 235 -1.84 -7.74 0.53
CA THR A 235 -2.87 -7.63 1.57
C THR A 235 -4.13 -8.38 1.15
N TYR A 236 -4.55 -8.20 -0.11
CA TYR A 236 -5.70 -8.90 -0.69
C TYR A 236 -5.47 -10.41 -0.76
N ALA A 237 -4.36 -10.85 -1.36
CA ALA A 237 -4.07 -12.27 -1.57
C ALA A 237 -3.89 -13.02 -0.24
N VAL A 238 -3.11 -12.46 0.69
CA VAL A 238 -2.86 -13.02 2.02
C VAL A 238 -4.16 -13.16 2.80
N THR A 239 -5.00 -12.14 2.80
CA THR A 239 -6.28 -12.22 3.50
C THR A 239 -7.19 -13.26 2.89
N ALA A 240 -7.29 -13.30 1.55
CA ALA A 240 -8.08 -14.33 0.88
C ALA A 240 -7.60 -15.73 1.30
N VAL A 241 -6.29 -16.01 1.23
CA VAL A 241 -5.70 -17.28 1.63
C VAL A 241 -5.95 -17.59 3.11
N ALA A 242 -5.82 -16.60 4.00
CA ALA A 242 -6.03 -16.79 5.43
C ALA A 242 -7.51 -17.12 5.76
N VAL A 243 -8.46 -16.45 5.09
CA VAL A 243 -9.89 -16.76 5.25
C VAL A 243 -10.25 -18.11 4.62
N MET A 244 -9.62 -18.48 3.50
CA MET A 244 -9.75 -19.83 2.94
C MET A 244 -9.26 -20.87 3.94
N LEU A 245 -8.12 -20.64 4.59
CA LEU A 245 -7.54 -21.54 5.57
C LEU A 245 -8.48 -21.72 6.78
N LEU A 246 -9.02 -20.63 7.33
CA LEU A 246 -10.06 -20.69 8.36
C LEU A 246 -11.27 -21.53 7.94
N GLY A 247 -11.72 -21.38 6.69
CA GLY A 247 -12.85 -22.13 6.14
C GLY A 247 -12.57 -23.61 5.88
N THR A 248 -11.32 -24.06 5.98
CA THR A 248 -10.95 -25.50 5.97
C THR A 248 -10.72 -26.06 7.37
N MET A 249 -10.57 -25.19 8.37
CA MET A 249 -10.36 -25.60 9.75
C MET A 249 -11.70 -25.88 10.45
N ASN A 250 -11.65 -26.48 11.64
CA ASN A 250 -12.81 -26.66 12.54
C ASN A 250 -14.01 -27.43 11.94
N GLY A 251 -13.79 -28.36 10.98
CA GLY A 251 -14.86 -29.16 10.39
C GLY A 251 -15.75 -28.42 9.39
N LEU A 252 -15.28 -27.27 8.86
CA LEU A 252 -15.98 -26.47 7.85
C LEU A 252 -15.71 -26.95 6.41
N GLU A 253 -14.86 -27.95 6.20
CA GLU A 253 -14.52 -28.44 4.84
C GLU A 253 -15.76 -28.90 4.05
N GLY A 254 -16.72 -29.54 4.73
CA GLY A 254 -17.96 -30.04 4.11
C GLY A 254 -18.90 -28.95 3.60
N SER A 255 -18.85 -27.74 4.19
CA SER A 255 -19.70 -26.61 3.81
C SER A 255 -19.12 -25.76 2.68
N LYS A 256 -17.86 -26.02 2.27
CA LYS A 256 -17.13 -25.28 1.22
C LYS A 256 -16.96 -23.79 1.51
N LEU A 257 -17.14 -23.36 2.76
CA LEU A 257 -17.03 -21.96 3.17
C LEU A 257 -15.65 -21.35 2.88
N TYR A 258 -14.61 -22.17 2.79
CA TYR A 258 -13.30 -21.73 2.32
C TYR A 258 -13.35 -21.09 0.92
N LEU A 259 -14.35 -21.35 0.08
CA LEU A 259 -14.50 -20.69 -1.23
C LEU A 259 -15.24 -19.34 -1.17
N PHE A 260 -15.87 -19.01 -0.05
CA PHE A 260 -16.60 -17.76 0.16
C PHE A 260 -15.78 -16.49 -0.14
N PRO A 261 -14.52 -16.33 0.34
CA PRO A 261 -13.72 -15.14 0.03
C PRO A 261 -13.50 -14.91 -1.48
N LEU A 262 -13.40 -15.99 -2.27
CA LEU A 262 -13.23 -15.90 -3.72
C LEU A 262 -14.49 -15.40 -4.42
N ALA A 263 -15.66 -15.81 -3.93
CA ALA A 263 -16.95 -15.42 -4.48
C ALA A 263 -17.23 -13.93 -4.26
N ILE A 264 -17.07 -13.44 -3.02
CA ILE A 264 -17.29 -12.01 -2.71
C ILE A 264 -16.21 -11.14 -3.39
N GLY A 265 -14.97 -11.64 -3.49
CA GLY A 265 -13.91 -10.99 -4.26
C GLY A 265 -14.27 -10.85 -5.73
N GLY A 266 -14.81 -11.90 -6.35
CA GLY A 266 -15.27 -11.87 -7.75
C GLY A 266 -16.39 -10.87 -8.00
N VAL A 267 -17.38 -10.80 -7.09
CA VAL A 267 -18.46 -9.80 -7.17
C VAL A 267 -17.89 -8.38 -7.05
N SER A 268 -17.05 -8.13 -6.05
CA SER A 268 -16.50 -6.79 -5.84
C SER A 268 -15.54 -6.32 -6.91
N ALA A 269 -14.85 -7.23 -7.61
CA ALA A 269 -14.06 -6.89 -8.79
C ALA A 269 -14.95 -6.30 -9.90
N VAL A 270 -16.11 -6.92 -10.16
CA VAL A 270 -17.07 -6.42 -11.16
C VAL A 270 -17.71 -5.10 -10.73
N THR A 271 -18.13 -4.98 -9.47
CA THR A 271 -18.73 -3.73 -8.97
C THR A 271 -17.72 -2.59 -8.91
N SER A 272 -16.43 -2.88 -8.66
CA SER A 272 -15.35 -1.90 -8.75
C SER A 272 -15.21 -1.34 -10.17
N VAL A 273 -15.26 -2.20 -11.19
CA VAL A 273 -15.30 -1.76 -12.60
C VAL A 273 -16.49 -0.85 -12.85
N ILE A 274 -17.69 -1.22 -12.39
CA ILE A 274 -18.90 -0.40 -12.53
C ILE A 274 -18.73 0.95 -11.80
N GLY A 275 -18.15 0.96 -10.60
CA GLY A 275 -17.90 2.17 -9.82
C GLY A 275 -17.04 3.20 -10.55
N THR A 276 -16.07 2.76 -11.37
CA THR A 276 -15.21 3.68 -12.13
C THR A 276 -15.99 4.64 -13.04
N PHE A 277 -17.17 4.23 -13.54
CA PHE A 277 -18.00 5.07 -14.42
C PHE A 277 -18.72 6.22 -13.69
N PHE A 278 -18.72 6.20 -12.35
CA PHE A 278 -19.41 7.18 -11.49
C PHE A 278 -18.49 8.26 -10.93
N ALA A 279 -17.17 8.18 -11.18
CA ALA A 279 -16.21 9.25 -10.89
C ALA A 279 -16.39 10.41 -11.88
N ARG A 280 -17.42 11.24 -11.64
CA ARG A 280 -17.76 12.40 -12.49
C ARG A 280 -17.70 13.68 -11.68
N LEU A 281 -17.02 14.69 -12.24
CA LEU A 281 -16.85 15.98 -11.58
C LEU A 281 -18.22 16.64 -11.31
N GLY A 282 -18.41 17.05 -10.05
CA GLY A 282 -19.58 17.80 -9.61
C GLY A 282 -19.37 19.31 -9.67
N LYS A 283 -20.14 20.05 -8.87
CA LYS A 283 -19.97 21.50 -8.66
C LYS A 283 -19.37 21.76 -7.27
N GLY A 284 -18.64 22.87 -7.12
CA GLY A 284 -18.11 23.36 -5.84
C GLY A 284 -16.64 23.04 -5.62
N GLU A 285 -16.06 23.60 -4.55
CA GLU A 285 -14.62 23.53 -4.23
C GLU A 285 -14.12 22.10 -3.97
N ASN A 286 -14.97 21.21 -3.45
CA ASN A 286 -14.63 19.82 -3.16
C ASN A 286 -15.03 18.85 -4.30
N ALA A 287 -15.20 19.34 -5.53
CA ALA A 287 -15.76 18.54 -6.63
C ALA A 287 -14.92 17.30 -6.98
N VAL A 288 -13.58 17.38 -6.88
CA VAL A 288 -12.66 16.29 -7.23
C VAL A 288 -12.79 15.14 -6.24
N ILE A 289 -12.57 15.39 -4.93
CA ILE A 289 -12.66 14.35 -3.90
C ILE A 289 -14.05 13.73 -3.81
N ASN A 290 -15.11 14.53 -3.97
CA ASN A 290 -16.49 14.03 -3.99
C ASN A 290 -16.75 13.11 -5.19
N ALA A 291 -16.15 13.37 -6.34
CA ALA A 291 -16.27 12.49 -7.52
C ALA A 291 -15.62 11.12 -7.24
N LEU A 292 -14.43 11.13 -6.66
CA LEU A 292 -13.68 9.93 -6.29
C LEU A 292 -14.43 9.08 -5.25
N TYR A 293 -14.93 9.70 -4.17
CA TYR A 293 -15.70 8.98 -3.16
C TYR A 293 -17.06 8.50 -3.64
N LYS A 294 -17.69 9.21 -4.58
CA LYS A 294 -18.91 8.72 -5.22
C LYS A 294 -18.67 7.40 -5.95
N ALA A 295 -17.53 7.24 -6.63
CA ALA A 295 -17.18 5.97 -7.28
C ALA A 295 -17.04 4.83 -6.25
N VAL A 296 -16.32 5.08 -5.15
CA VAL A 296 -16.18 4.11 -4.05
C VAL A 296 -17.54 3.76 -3.45
N LEU A 297 -18.35 4.76 -3.11
CA LEU A 297 -19.67 4.56 -2.48
C LEU A 297 -20.60 3.71 -3.36
N VAL A 298 -20.65 4.00 -4.66
CA VAL A 298 -21.48 3.21 -5.59
C VAL A 298 -21.00 1.77 -5.63
N ALA A 299 -19.70 1.52 -5.75
CA ALA A 299 -19.18 0.15 -5.74
C ALA A 299 -19.39 -0.57 -4.41
N THR A 300 -19.33 0.14 -3.27
CA THR A 300 -19.63 -0.42 -1.94
C THR A 300 -21.08 -0.86 -1.85
N ILE A 301 -22.02 0.00 -2.25
CA ILE A 301 -23.47 -0.32 -2.25
C ILE A 301 -23.75 -1.49 -3.19
N LEU A 302 -23.20 -1.47 -4.41
CA LEU A 302 -23.36 -2.55 -5.37
C LEU A 302 -22.74 -3.86 -4.87
N SER A 303 -21.60 -3.80 -4.17
CA SER A 303 -21.01 -4.99 -3.53
C SER A 303 -21.90 -5.55 -2.44
N ALA A 304 -22.43 -4.69 -1.55
CA ALA A 304 -23.36 -5.12 -0.51
C ALA A 304 -24.59 -5.82 -1.09
N VAL A 305 -25.20 -5.25 -2.14
CA VAL A 305 -26.32 -5.89 -2.86
C VAL A 305 -25.88 -7.20 -3.53
N GLY A 306 -24.72 -7.21 -4.17
CA GLY A 306 -24.15 -8.39 -4.83
C GLY A 306 -23.77 -9.51 -3.87
N PHE A 307 -23.51 -9.20 -2.60
CA PHE A 307 -23.23 -10.20 -1.56
C PHE A 307 -24.48 -10.97 -1.11
N ILE A 308 -25.69 -10.44 -1.33
CA ILE A 308 -26.94 -11.11 -0.96
C ILE A 308 -27.06 -12.49 -1.63
N PRO A 309 -27.04 -12.63 -2.97
CA PRO A 309 -27.15 -13.94 -3.61
C PRO A 309 -25.98 -14.87 -3.27
N ILE A 310 -24.78 -14.33 -3.00
CA ILE A 310 -23.62 -15.13 -2.59
C ILE A 310 -23.84 -15.71 -1.20
N THR A 311 -24.18 -14.87 -0.23
CA THR A 311 -24.44 -15.32 1.15
C THR A 311 -25.61 -16.30 1.23
N MET A 312 -26.67 -16.11 0.43
CA MET A 312 -27.77 -17.08 0.32
C MET A 312 -27.30 -18.44 -0.21
N ALA A 313 -26.37 -18.45 -1.18
CA ALA A 313 -25.84 -19.69 -1.76
C ALA A 313 -24.90 -20.47 -0.80
N PHE A 314 -24.34 -19.79 0.20
CA PHE A 314 -23.48 -20.38 1.23
C PHE A 314 -24.20 -20.60 2.57
N ASP A 315 -25.49 -20.25 2.65
CA ASP A 315 -26.34 -20.53 3.82
C ASP A 315 -26.38 -22.04 4.08
N ASN A 316 -26.00 -22.45 5.29
CA ASN A 316 -25.89 -23.84 5.66
C ASN A 316 -26.12 -24.04 7.18
N ALA A 317 -26.04 -25.29 7.65
CA ALA A 317 -26.29 -25.62 9.04
C ALA A 317 -25.27 -25.04 10.05
N GLN A 318 -24.09 -24.62 9.60
CA GLN A 318 -23.04 -24.02 10.43
C GLN A 318 -23.13 -22.49 10.50
N TYR A 319 -23.43 -21.84 9.37
CA TYR A 319 -23.64 -20.39 9.31
C TYR A 319 -24.82 -20.05 8.42
N SER A 320 -25.73 -19.25 8.97
CA SER A 320 -26.89 -18.71 8.29
C SER A 320 -26.53 -17.55 7.37
N PHE A 321 -27.43 -17.24 6.43
CA PHE A 321 -27.36 -16.04 5.60
C PHE A 321 -27.05 -14.77 6.41
N TRP A 322 -27.76 -14.54 7.52
CA TRP A 322 -27.62 -13.32 8.31
C TRP A 322 -26.25 -13.22 8.97
N GLU A 323 -25.69 -14.34 9.42
CA GLU A 323 -24.40 -14.32 10.09
C GLU A 323 -23.27 -13.92 9.13
N LEU A 324 -23.28 -14.48 7.92
CA LEU A 324 -22.30 -14.14 6.88
C LEU A 324 -22.53 -12.73 6.31
N TYR A 325 -23.79 -12.35 6.07
CA TYR A 325 -24.12 -11.05 5.49
C TYR A 325 -23.86 -9.88 6.44
N ILE A 326 -24.19 -10.02 7.73
CA ILE A 326 -23.85 -9.02 8.75
C ILE A 326 -22.33 -8.90 8.87
N SER A 327 -21.60 -10.02 8.91
CA SER A 327 -20.13 -10.01 8.96
C SER A 327 -19.52 -9.28 7.75
N ALA A 328 -20.02 -9.55 6.53
CA ALA A 328 -19.56 -8.85 5.33
C ALA A 328 -19.90 -7.35 5.37
N SER A 329 -21.09 -7.01 5.84
CA SER A 329 -21.53 -5.62 6.00
C SER A 329 -20.68 -4.85 7.02
N VAL A 330 -20.26 -5.49 8.12
CA VAL A 330 -19.31 -4.91 9.09
C VAL A 330 -18.01 -4.52 8.39
N GLY A 331 -17.46 -5.39 7.53
CA GLY A 331 -16.28 -5.08 6.73
C GLY A 331 -16.43 -3.83 5.86
N LEU A 332 -17.54 -3.72 5.14
CA LEU A 332 -17.83 -2.54 4.29
C LEU A 332 -18.00 -1.25 5.12
N ILE A 333 -18.65 -1.34 6.30
CA ILE A 333 -18.81 -0.21 7.22
C ILE A 333 -17.46 0.22 7.81
N VAL A 334 -16.63 -0.74 8.24
CA VAL A 334 -15.28 -0.48 8.74
C VAL A 334 -14.46 0.24 7.66
N THR A 335 -14.49 -0.21 6.40
CA THR A 335 -13.84 0.49 5.28
C THR A 335 -14.28 1.95 5.20
N PHE A 336 -15.58 2.21 5.19
CA PHE A 336 -16.12 3.57 5.11
C PHE A 336 -15.64 4.43 6.28
N LEU A 337 -15.71 3.90 7.50
CA LEU A 337 -15.31 4.63 8.70
C LEU A 337 -13.80 4.93 8.72
N LEU A 338 -12.95 3.97 8.34
CA LEU A 338 -11.50 4.19 8.25
C LEU A 338 -11.15 5.27 7.22
N VAL A 339 -11.81 5.25 6.06
CA VAL A 339 -11.65 6.28 5.02
C VAL A 339 -12.05 7.66 5.57
N ALA A 340 -13.24 7.77 6.17
CA ALA A 340 -13.75 9.03 6.69
C ALA A 340 -12.90 9.59 7.85
N ILE A 341 -12.44 8.72 8.76
CA ILE A 341 -11.59 9.12 9.88
C ILE A 341 -10.22 9.58 9.38
N THR A 342 -9.62 8.87 8.43
CA THR A 342 -8.32 9.25 7.88
C THR A 342 -8.42 10.60 7.19
N GLU A 343 -9.45 10.81 6.36
CA GLU A 343 -9.71 12.11 5.74
C GLU A 343 -9.90 13.23 6.76
N TYR A 344 -10.57 12.96 7.89
CA TYR A 344 -10.72 13.97 8.95
C TYR A 344 -9.38 14.43 9.53
N TYR A 345 -8.43 13.52 9.70
CA TYR A 345 -7.12 13.84 10.26
C TYR A 345 -6.14 14.41 9.23
N THR A 346 -6.29 14.08 7.95
CA THR A 346 -5.33 14.48 6.91
C THR A 346 -5.84 15.53 5.95
N GLY A 347 -7.15 15.76 5.83
CA GLY A 347 -7.70 16.72 4.87
C GLY A 347 -7.57 18.19 5.31
N THR A 348 -7.20 19.07 4.38
CA THR A 348 -6.98 20.52 4.59
C THR A 348 -8.19 21.27 5.17
N ARG A 349 -9.41 20.77 4.92
CA ARG A 349 -10.65 21.40 5.39
C ARG A 349 -10.90 21.22 6.90
N TRP A 350 -10.24 20.27 7.54
CA TRP A 350 -10.53 19.87 8.92
C TRP A 350 -9.58 20.52 9.94
N ASN A 351 -10.04 20.56 11.19
CA ASN A 351 -9.30 21.20 12.28
C ASN A 351 -7.91 20.61 12.56
N PRO A 352 -7.67 19.28 12.46
CA PRO A 352 -6.34 18.71 12.72
C PRO A 352 -5.24 19.32 11.84
N VAL A 353 -5.46 19.42 10.53
CA VAL A 353 -4.49 20.03 9.59
C VAL A 353 -4.38 21.53 9.81
N LYS A 354 -5.51 22.22 10.03
CA LYS A 354 -5.52 23.66 10.32
C LYS A 354 -4.74 24.01 11.59
N ALA A 355 -4.76 23.15 12.60
CA ALA A 355 -4.00 23.33 13.83
C ALA A 355 -2.48 23.29 13.56
N ILE A 356 -2.02 22.32 12.77
CA ILE A 356 -0.60 22.22 12.35
C ILE A 356 -0.20 23.45 11.52
N ALA A 357 -1.02 23.85 10.54
CA ALA A 357 -0.76 25.04 9.73
C ALA A 357 -0.65 26.30 10.61
N LYS A 358 -1.56 26.48 11.58
CA LYS A 358 -1.52 27.57 12.55
C LYS A 358 -0.28 27.51 13.45
N ALA A 359 0.13 26.32 13.90
CA ALA A 359 1.32 26.13 14.73
C ALA A 359 2.62 26.50 13.99
N SER A 360 2.60 26.55 12.66
CA SER A 360 3.73 27.02 11.84
C SER A 360 4.03 28.51 12.04
N GLN A 361 3.05 29.31 12.49
CA GLN A 361 3.26 30.75 12.76
C GLN A 361 4.22 31.00 13.92
N THR A 362 4.40 30.03 14.81
CA THR A 362 5.31 30.10 15.96
C THR A 362 6.63 29.35 15.72
N GLY A 363 6.84 28.85 14.50
CA GLY A 363 8.10 28.24 14.06
C GLY A 363 8.09 26.72 13.89
N HIS A 364 9.24 26.19 13.49
CA HIS A 364 9.45 24.77 13.15
C HIS A 364 9.12 23.81 14.31
N ALA A 365 9.54 24.15 15.54
CA ALA A 365 9.37 23.27 16.69
C ALA A 365 7.90 23.04 17.05
N THR A 366 7.08 24.08 17.03
CA THR A 366 5.65 23.98 17.32
C THR A 366 4.89 23.23 16.23
N ASN A 367 5.29 23.41 14.97
CA ASN A 367 4.74 22.63 13.86
C ASN A 367 5.03 21.12 14.03
N ILE A 368 6.27 20.74 14.39
CA ILE A 368 6.64 19.34 14.63
C ILE A 368 5.91 18.78 15.86
N ILE A 369 5.82 19.53 16.96
CA ILE A 369 5.12 19.07 18.16
C ILE A 369 3.64 18.79 17.85
N GLU A 370 2.98 19.71 17.14
CA GLU A 370 1.56 19.58 16.80
C GLU A 370 1.30 18.39 15.89
N GLY A 371 2.13 18.19 14.85
CA GLY A 371 1.94 17.05 13.94
C GLY A 371 2.22 15.69 14.59
N LEU A 372 3.21 15.59 15.49
CA LEU A 372 3.43 14.37 16.29
C LEU A 372 2.25 14.08 17.21
N ALA A 373 1.75 15.10 17.92
CA ALA A 373 0.60 14.97 18.81
C ALA A 373 -0.66 14.54 18.03
N MET A 374 -0.90 15.16 16.88
CA MET A 374 -2.01 14.81 16.00
C MET A 374 -1.90 13.36 15.51
N GLY A 375 -0.71 12.94 15.04
CA GLY A 375 -0.47 11.55 14.62
C GLY A 375 -0.84 10.54 15.72
N MET A 376 -0.46 10.80 16.97
CA MET A 376 -0.83 9.95 18.10
C MET A 376 -2.35 9.92 18.33
N GLN A 377 -3.02 11.08 18.25
CA GLN A 377 -4.48 11.17 18.36
C GLN A 377 -5.20 10.42 17.23
N ALA A 378 -4.65 10.47 16.01
CA ALA A 378 -5.23 9.83 14.83
C ALA A 378 -5.36 8.31 14.94
N THR A 379 -4.67 7.67 15.90
CA THR A 379 -4.81 6.23 16.17
C THR A 379 -6.09 5.85 16.91
N ALA A 380 -6.68 6.77 17.68
CA ALA A 380 -7.72 6.43 18.65
C ALA A 380 -9.01 5.95 17.97
N LEU A 381 -9.56 6.74 17.05
CA LEU A 381 -10.81 6.42 16.38
C LEU A 381 -10.70 5.18 15.46
N PRO A 382 -9.65 5.03 14.62
CA PRO A 382 -9.50 3.82 13.82
C PRO A 382 -9.45 2.55 14.66
N VAL A 383 -8.70 2.55 15.77
CA VAL A 383 -8.58 1.36 16.63
C VAL A 383 -9.92 1.04 17.32
N ILE A 384 -10.69 2.05 17.74
CA ILE A 384 -12.04 1.83 18.28
C ILE A 384 -12.95 1.19 17.24
N VAL A 385 -12.91 1.67 15.99
CA VAL A 385 -13.69 1.09 14.87
C VAL A 385 -13.28 -0.35 14.59
N LEU A 386 -11.98 -0.63 14.55
CA LEU A 386 -11.47 -1.99 14.35
C LEU A 386 -11.89 -2.92 15.49
N ALA A 387 -11.76 -2.48 16.75
CA ALA A 387 -12.18 -3.27 17.92
C ALA A 387 -13.68 -3.55 17.89
N ALA A 388 -14.51 -2.55 17.59
CA ALA A 388 -15.96 -2.74 17.46
C ALA A 388 -16.29 -3.71 16.31
N GLY A 389 -15.62 -3.57 15.15
CA GLY A 389 -15.79 -4.48 14.02
C GLY A 389 -15.43 -5.93 14.36
N ILE A 390 -14.30 -6.15 15.04
CA ILE A 390 -13.88 -7.47 15.54
C ILE A 390 -14.95 -8.05 16.47
N LEU A 391 -15.40 -7.30 17.48
CA LEU A 391 -16.36 -7.79 18.46
C LEU A 391 -17.72 -8.12 17.84
N VAL A 392 -18.21 -7.29 16.92
CA VAL A 392 -19.48 -7.53 16.23
C VAL A 392 -19.36 -8.76 15.31
N ALA A 393 -18.33 -8.82 14.46
CA ALA A 393 -18.15 -9.95 13.55
C ALA A 393 -17.92 -11.26 14.31
N ASN A 394 -17.16 -11.24 15.41
CA ASN A 394 -16.94 -12.39 16.27
C ASN A 394 -18.21 -12.86 16.98
N LYS A 395 -19.03 -11.95 17.49
CA LYS A 395 -20.31 -12.31 18.11
C LYS A 395 -21.26 -12.98 17.13
N VAL A 396 -21.20 -12.61 15.86
CA VAL A 396 -22.11 -13.07 14.82
C VAL A 396 -21.67 -14.40 14.20
N ALA A 397 -20.41 -14.55 13.81
CA ALA A 397 -19.92 -15.76 13.12
C ALA A 397 -18.55 -16.24 13.62
N GLY A 398 -18.17 -15.86 14.84
CA GLY A 398 -16.88 -16.23 15.43
C GLY A 398 -15.70 -15.72 14.61
N LEU A 399 -14.62 -16.49 14.61
CA LEU A 399 -13.39 -16.16 13.87
C LEU A 399 -13.61 -16.11 12.36
N PHE A 400 -14.46 -17.00 11.83
CA PHE A 400 -14.81 -16.97 10.41
C PHE A 400 -15.56 -15.67 10.05
N GLY A 401 -16.45 -15.19 10.94
CA GLY A 401 -17.09 -13.88 10.80
C GLY A 401 -16.11 -12.72 10.72
N ILE A 402 -15.07 -12.72 11.57
CA ILE A 402 -13.97 -11.74 11.46
C ILE A 402 -13.33 -11.85 10.08
N GLY A 403 -12.96 -13.06 9.64
CA GLY A 403 -12.38 -13.31 8.33
C GLY A 403 -13.25 -12.79 7.17
N VAL A 404 -14.55 -13.03 7.22
CA VAL A 404 -15.52 -12.50 6.26
C VAL A 404 -15.54 -10.97 6.27
N ALA A 405 -15.52 -10.34 7.44
CA ALA A 405 -15.46 -8.89 7.56
C ALA A 405 -14.16 -8.32 6.94
N VAL A 406 -13.00 -8.93 7.20
CA VAL A 406 -11.72 -8.48 6.61
C VAL A 406 -11.74 -8.64 5.09
N MET A 407 -12.24 -9.77 4.60
CA MET A 407 -12.31 -10.01 3.17
C MET A 407 -13.28 -9.05 2.46
N ALA A 408 -14.43 -8.74 3.08
CA ALA A 408 -15.35 -7.75 2.56
C ALA A 408 -14.76 -6.32 2.61
N GLN A 409 -13.96 -6.00 3.63
CA GLN A 409 -13.18 -4.77 3.65
C GLN A 409 -12.24 -4.72 2.44
N LEU A 410 -11.47 -5.78 2.21
CA LEU A 410 -10.48 -5.89 1.13
C LEU A 410 -11.07 -6.06 -0.27
N SER A 411 -12.33 -6.45 -0.39
CA SER A 411 -13.00 -6.56 -1.67
C SER A 411 -13.11 -5.20 -2.39
N MET A 412 -13.04 -4.09 -1.64
CA MET A 412 -13.03 -2.72 -2.15
C MET A 412 -11.65 -2.23 -2.63
N THR A 413 -10.60 -3.04 -2.52
CA THR A 413 -9.21 -2.68 -2.86
C THR A 413 -9.10 -2.10 -4.27
N GLY A 414 -9.88 -2.58 -5.23
CA GLY A 414 -9.78 -2.17 -6.63
C GLY A 414 -10.00 -0.67 -6.84
N LEU A 415 -10.98 -0.08 -6.16
CA LEU A 415 -11.22 1.36 -6.22
C LEU A 415 -10.39 2.15 -5.22
N ILE A 416 -10.10 1.61 -4.04
CA ILE A 416 -9.25 2.29 -3.05
C ILE A 416 -7.84 2.52 -3.64
N VAL A 417 -7.22 1.49 -4.22
CA VAL A 417 -5.93 1.61 -4.94
C VAL A 417 -6.04 2.57 -6.12
N ALA A 418 -7.19 2.62 -6.81
CA ALA A 418 -7.38 3.57 -7.91
C ALA A 418 -7.31 5.03 -7.43
N LEU A 419 -7.75 5.31 -6.21
CA LEU A 419 -7.63 6.63 -5.59
C LEU A 419 -6.18 6.96 -5.23
N ASP A 420 -5.42 5.96 -4.76
CA ASP A 420 -4.00 6.13 -4.44
C ASP A 420 -3.18 6.38 -5.70
N ALA A 421 -3.27 5.46 -6.68
CA ALA A 421 -2.51 5.53 -7.93
C ALA A 421 -2.91 6.72 -8.82
N TYR A 422 -4.04 7.37 -8.55
CA TYR A 422 -4.40 8.66 -9.14
C TYR A 422 -3.45 9.78 -8.69
N GLY A 423 -3.01 9.78 -7.42
CA GLY A 423 -2.17 10.82 -6.85
C GLY A 423 -0.82 10.99 -7.56
N PRO A 424 0.03 9.95 -7.66
CA PRO A 424 1.31 10.03 -8.38
C PRO A 424 1.18 10.46 -9.85
N VAL A 425 0.04 10.16 -10.49
CA VAL A 425 -0.21 10.58 -11.88
C VAL A 425 -0.48 12.07 -11.98
N THR A 426 -1.16 12.66 -10.99
CA THR A 426 -1.45 14.10 -10.95
C THR A 426 -0.27 14.91 -10.46
N ASP A 427 0.48 14.36 -9.52
CA ASP A 427 1.73 14.90 -8.98
C ASP A 427 2.76 15.10 -10.10
N ASN A 428 3.11 14.02 -10.82
CA ASN A 428 3.96 14.09 -12.00
C ASN A 428 3.37 14.94 -13.14
N ALA A 429 2.05 15.07 -13.24
CA ALA A 429 1.45 15.96 -14.25
C ALA A 429 1.74 17.43 -13.91
N GLY A 430 1.72 17.80 -12.63
CA GLY A 430 2.15 19.10 -12.14
C GLY A 430 3.64 19.33 -12.38
N GLY A 431 4.50 18.38 -12.01
CA GLY A 431 5.95 18.47 -12.25
C GLY A 431 6.30 18.59 -13.74
N ILE A 432 5.61 17.85 -14.63
CA ILE A 432 5.77 17.99 -16.08
C ILE A 432 5.29 19.36 -16.56
N ALA A 433 4.20 19.90 -16.01
CA ALA A 433 3.71 21.22 -16.39
C ALA A 433 4.74 22.31 -16.07
N GLU A 434 5.40 22.22 -14.92
CA GLU A 434 6.48 23.14 -14.53
C GLU A 434 7.72 22.99 -15.40
N MET A 435 8.24 21.77 -15.52
CA MET A 435 9.46 21.49 -16.28
C MET A 435 9.33 21.80 -17.77
N ALA A 436 8.09 21.82 -18.28
CA ALA A 436 7.76 22.16 -19.66
C ALA A 436 7.31 23.62 -19.85
N ASP A 437 7.39 24.46 -18.81
CA ASP A 437 7.03 25.89 -18.84
C ASP A 437 5.62 26.11 -19.44
N LEU A 438 4.66 25.33 -18.96
CA LEU A 438 3.26 25.47 -19.38
C LEU A 438 2.61 26.69 -18.73
N PRO A 439 1.55 27.26 -19.34
CA PRO A 439 0.81 28.37 -18.73
C PRO A 439 0.34 28.04 -17.31
N GLU A 440 0.33 29.05 -16.43
CA GLU A 440 -0.07 28.93 -15.02
C GLU A 440 -1.49 28.35 -14.84
N GLU A 441 -2.36 28.55 -15.84
CA GLU A 441 -3.70 27.95 -15.91
C GLU A 441 -3.68 26.41 -15.85
N VAL A 442 -2.64 25.77 -16.40
CA VAL A 442 -2.45 24.32 -16.35
C VAL A 442 -2.08 23.88 -14.93
N ARG A 443 -1.18 24.62 -14.26
CA ARG A 443 -0.84 24.41 -12.85
C ARG A 443 -2.06 24.60 -11.95
N GLY A 444 -2.86 25.64 -12.21
CA GLY A 444 -4.15 25.87 -11.53
C GLY A 444 -5.18 24.74 -11.69
N VAL A 445 -4.96 23.81 -12.63
CA VAL A 445 -5.75 22.57 -12.78
C VAL A 445 -5.06 21.38 -12.12
N THR A 446 -3.74 21.22 -12.25
CA THR A 446 -3.01 20.08 -11.67
C THR A 446 -2.88 20.16 -10.16
N ASP A 447 -2.69 21.35 -9.59
CA ASP A 447 -2.45 21.50 -8.14
C ASP A 447 -3.68 21.08 -7.29
N PRO A 448 -4.93 21.45 -7.65
CA PRO A 448 -6.11 20.92 -6.96
C PRO A 448 -6.29 19.40 -7.13
N LEU A 449 -5.82 18.83 -8.24
CA LEU A 449 -5.87 17.38 -8.46
C LEU A 449 -4.87 16.66 -7.55
N ASP A 450 -3.66 17.20 -7.42
CA ASP A 450 -2.58 16.71 -6.57
C ASP A 450 -2.92 16.81 -5.08
N ALA A 451 -3.48 17.95 -4.63
CA ALA A 451 -3.92 18.11 -3.25
C ALA A 451 -4.95 17.04 -2.82
N VAL A 452 -5.85 16.67 -3.73
CA VAL A 452 -6.76 15.53 -3.51
C VAL A 452 -6.01 14.21 -3.54
N GLY A 453 -5.02 14.06 -4.41
CA GLY A 453 -4.07 12.94 -4.45
C GLY A 453 -3.42 12.66 -3.09
N ASN A 454 -2.91 13.69 -2.40
CA ASN A 454 -2.28 13.51 -1.08
C ASN A 454 -3.29 13.00 -0.03
N THR A 455 -4.52 13.49 -0.08
CA THR A 455 -5.60 12.98 0.78
C THR A 455 -5.94 11.53 0.45
N THR A 456 -6.02 11.15 -0.83
CA THR A 456 -6.36 9.78 -1.23
C THR A 456 -5.23 8.78 -1.00
N LYS A 457 -3.96 9.19 -1.14
CA LYS A 457 -2.76 8.44 -0.71
C LYS A 457 -2.88 8.12 0.79
N ALA A 458 -3.15 9.11 1.63
CA ALA A 458 -3.28 8.91 3.07
C ALA A 458 -4.45 7.97 3.43
N VAL A 459 -5.63 8.18 2.84
CA VAL A 459 -6.82 7.33 3.02
C VAL A 459 -6.52 5.87 2.66
N THR A 460 -5.83 5.64 1.56
CA THR A 460 -5.50 4.28 1.11
C THR A 460 -4.50 3.60 2.04
N LYS A 461 -3.48 4.32 2.52
CA LYS A 461 -2.56 3.81 3.54
C LYS A 461 -3.29 3.49 4.85
N GLY A 462 -4.20 4.35 5.31
CA GLY A 462 -5.03 4.09 6.49
C GLY A 462 -5.90 2.84 6.34
N TYR A 463 -6.50 2.65 5.16
CA TYR A 463 -7.24 1.44 4.80
C TYR A 463 -6.35 0.18 4.78
N ALA A 464 -5.15 0.27 4.20
CA ALA A 464 -4.20 -0.84 4.13
C ALA A 464 -3.73 -1.26 5.54
N ILE A 465 -3.42 -0.29 6.41
CA ILE A 465 -3.00 -0.55 7.78
C ILE A 465 -4.15 -1.17 8.60
N GLY A 466 -5.36 -0.61 8.51
CA GLY A 466 -6.51 -1.12 9.24
C GLY A 466 -6.91 -2.54 8.81
N SER A 467 -6.90 -2.82 7.50
CA SER A 467 -7.18 -4.18 6.98
C SER A 467 -6.14 -5.18 7.42
N ALA A 468 -4.87 -4.80 7.43
CA ALA A 468 -3.80 -5.70 7.81
C ALA A 468 -3.79 -6.07 9.29
N ALA A 469 -4.20 -5.17 10.19
CA ALA A 469 -4.37 -5.54 11.59
C ALA A 469 -5.42 -6.64 11.77
N LEU A 470 -6.55 -6.56 11.04
CA LEU A 470 -7.57 -7.60 11.07
C LEU A 470 -7.10 -8.87 10.36
N ALA A 471 -6.41 -8.76 9.23
CA ALA A 471 -5.84 -9.90 8.51
C ALA A 471 -4.79 -10.63 9.36
N ALA A 472 -3.94 -9.89 10.08
CA ALA A 472 -2.93 -10.46 10.96
C ALA A 472 -3.56 -11.19 12.15
N LEU A 473 -4.71 -10.74 12.67
CA LEU A 473 -5.47 -11.49 13.68
C LEU A 473 -5.95 -12.85 13.12
N VAL A 474 -6.43 -12.87 11.87
CA VAL A 474 -6.85 -14.10 11.18
C VAL A 474 -5.66 -15.03 10.90
N LEU A 475 -4.50 -14.48 10.54
CA LEU A 475 -3.26 -15.24 10.38
C LEU A 475 -2.76 -15.79 11.73
N PHE A 476 -2.87 -15.01 12.81
CA PHE A 476 -2.50 -15.48 14.14
C PHE A 476 -3.33 -16.70 14.56
N ASP A 477 -4.64 -16.69 14.28
CA ASP A 477 -5.49 -17.86 14.51
C ASP A 477 -5.10 -19.06 13.64
N SER A 478 -4.73 -18.80 12.38
CA SER A 478 -4.19 -19.84 11.50
C SER A 478 -2.91 -20.46 12.06
N TYR A 479 -2.06 -19.66 12.72
CA TYR A 479 -0.87 -20.15 13.41
C TYR A 479 -1.23 -21.02 14.63
N THR A 480 -2.11 -20.55 15.52
CA THR A 480 -2.48 -21.31 16.72
C THR A 480 -3.16 -22.64 16.37
N THR A 481 -4.06 -22.62 15.39
CA THR A 481 -4.74 -23.82 14.89
C THR A 481 -3.77 -24.74 14.16
N GLY A 482 -2.87 -24.19 13.35
CA GLY A 482 -1.85 -24.97 12.65
C GLY A 482 -0.92 -25.72 13.61
N LEU A 483 -0.51 -25.11 14.74
CA LEU A 483 0.25 -25.82 15.78
C LEU A 483 -0.56 -27.00 16.35
N ARG A 484 -1.82 -26.78 16.70
CA ARG A 484 -2.73 -27.80 17.26
C ARG A 484 -2.94 -28.97 16.29
N ASP A 485 -3.22 -28.67 15.02
CA ASP A 485 -3.44 -29.69 13.97
C ASP A 485 -2.20 -30.56 13.75
N ASN A 486 -1.01 -30.04 14.03
CA ASN A 486 0.26 -30.76 13.97
C ASN A 486 0.67 -31.38 15.33
N GLY A 487 -0.24 -31.43 16.30
CA GLY A 487 -0.05 -32.13 17.58
C GLY A 487 0.53 -31.27 18.72
N LEU A 488 0.82 -29.99 18.48
CA LEU A 488 1.40 -29.10 19.50
C LEU A 488 0.32 -28.16 20.07
N ASN A 489 -0.22 -28.54 21.23
CA ASN A 489 -1.23 -27.75 21.94
C ASN A 489 -0.58 -26.64 22.78
N VAL A 490 -0.57 -25.42 22.25
CA VAL A 490 -0.03 -24.24 22.93
C VAL A 490 -1.14 -23.33 23.42
N SER A 491 -1.09 -22.95 24.70
CA SER A 491 -1.94 -21.90 25.26
C SER A 491 -1.15 -20.58 25.36
N PHE A 492 -1.75 -19.50 24.87
CA PHE A 492 -1.17 -18.15 24.86
C PHE A 492 -1.76 -17.29 25.98
N SER A 493 -1.61 -17.75 27.22
CA SER A 493 -2.09 -17.00 28.40
C SER A 493 -1.22 -15.79 28.69
N LEU A 494 -1.84 -14.64 28.98
CA LEU A 494 -1.12 -13.44 29.46
C LEU A 494 -0.49 -13.62 30.85
N SER A 495 -0.81 -14.70 31.56
CA SER A 495 -0.11 -15.07 32.80
C SER A 495 1.20 -15.85 32.57
N ASP A 496 1.50 -16.24 31.33
CA ASP A 496 2.72 -16.99 30.99
C ASP A 496 3.86 -16.02 30.64
N ALA A 497 4.99 -16.13 31.36
CA ALA A 497 6.15 -15.28 31.16
C ALA A 497 6.73 -15.35 29.74
N TRP A 498 6.64 -16.49 29.06
CA TRP A 498 7.10 -16.63 27.67
C TRP A 498 6.25 -15.80 26.71
N VAL A 499 4.93 -15.78 26.92
CA VAL A 499 3.99 -14.98 26.12
C VAL A 499 4.26 -13.50 26.34
N ILE A 500 4.45 -13.07 27.60
CA ILE A 500 4.78 -11.68 27.93
C ILE A 500 6.11 -11.25 27.30
N ALA A 501 7.16 -12.07 27.41
CA ALA A 501 8.46 -11.80 26.78
C ALA A 501 8.32 -11.67 25.25
N GLY A 502 7.53 -12.57 24.65
CA GLY A 502 7.13 -12.48 23.25
C GLY A 502 6.49 -11.13 22.92
N LEU A 503 5.48 -10.71 23.69
CA LEU A 503 4.79 -9.43 23.48
C LEU A 503 5.73 -8.23 23.47
N PHE A 504 6.71 -8.17 24.38
CA PHE A 504 7.69 -7.07 24.40
C PHE A 504 8.62 -7.09 23.18
N ILE A 505 9.11 -8.27 22.78
CA ILE A 505 9.99 -8.39 21.61
C ILE A 505 9.23 -8.08 20.33
N GLY A 506 8.01 -8.60 20.21
CA GLY A 506 7.10 -8.27 19.13
C GLY A 506 6.77 -6.79 19.09
N GLY A 507 6.56 -6.18 20.26
CA GLY A 507 6.28 -4.76 20.43
C GLY A 507 7.43 -3.84 20.03
N MET A 508 8.67 -4.28 20.25
CA MET A 508 9.89 -3.59 19.84
C MET A 508 10.09 -3.62 18.32
N MET A 509 9.64 -4.68 17.64
CA MET A 509 9.95 -4.94 16.23
C MET A 509 9.52 -3.80 15.30
N PRO A 510 8.29 -3.25 15.36
CA PRO A 510 7.90 -2.11 14.53
C PRO A 510 8.73 -0.86 14.76
N PHE A 511 9.11 -0.57 16.01
CA PHE A 511 9.95 0.59 16.34
C PHE A 511 11.35 0.45 15.77
N LEU A 512 11.97 -0.72 15.91
CA LEU A 512 13.30 -0.98 15.36
C LEU A 512 13.28 -0.89 13.83
N PHE A 513 12.27 -1.50 13.20
CA PHE A 513 12.09 -1.44 11.75
C PHE A 513 11.90 0.01 11.26
N ALA A 514 10.98 0.75 11.87
CA ALA A 514 10.69 2.14 11.49
C ALA A 514 11.91 3.04 11.68
N SER A 515 12.65 2.88 12.78
CA SER A 515 13.88 3.65 13.04
C SER A 515 14.93 3.44 11.95
N LEU A 516 15.19 2.19 11.57
CA LEU A 516 16.15 1.87 10.51
C LEU A 516 15.71 2.38 9.14
N ALA A 517 14.41 2.29 8.84
CA ALA A 517 13.84 2.84 7.61
C ALA A 517 14.01 4.37 7.53
N MET A 518 13.75 5.09 8.62
CA MET A 518 13.97 6.54 8.69
C MET A 518 15.45 6.91 8.57
N GLN A 519 16.35 6.19 9.26
CA GLN A 519 17.79 6.40 9.14
C GLN A 519 18.30 6.14 7.72
N ALA A 520 17.70 5.19 6.99
CA ALA A 520 18.01 4.96 5.59
C ALA A 520 17.64 6.17 4.73
N VAL A 521 16.42 6.71 4.86
CA VAL A 521 16.00 7.92 4.12
C VAL A 521 16.93 9.09 4.41
N GLY A 522 17.20 9.38 5.68
CA GLY A 522 18.07 10.51 6.05
C GLY A 522 19.49 10.39 5.51
N ARG A 523 20.05 9.18 5.51
CA ARG A 523 21.40 8.92 4.95
C ARG A 523 21.43 9.09 3.44
N VAL A 524 20.49 8.47 2.73
CA VAL A 524 20.44 8.53 1.26
C VAL A 524 20.08 9.95 0.80
N GLY A 525 19.15 10.63 1.47
CA GLY A 525 18.82 12.03 1.19
C GLY A 525 20.02 12.95 1.41
N GLY A 526 20.83 12.70 2.44
CA GLY A 526 22.10 13.39 2.64
C GLY A 526 23.08 13.21 1.47
N GLU A 527 23.14 12.02 0.86
CA GLU A 527 23.94 11.79 -0.36
C GLU A 527 23.41 12.59 -1.55
N VAL A 528 22.09 12.69 -1.73
CA VAL A 528 21.46 13.49 -2.78
C VAL A 528 21.72 14.98 -2.59
N VAL A 529 21.56 15.50 -1.38
CA VAL A 529 21.85 16.90 -1.05
C VAL A 529 23.27 17.27 -1.46
N GLN A 530 24.25 16.43 -1.14
CA GLN A 530 25.64 16.68 -1.50
C GLN A 530 25.86 16.66 -3.02
N GLU A 531 25.18 15.79 -3.75
CA GLU A 531 25.26 15.74 -5.21
C GLU A 531 24.61 16.97 -5.87
N VAL A 532 23.44 17.40 -5.40
CA VAL A 532 22.77 18.61 -5.91
C VAL A 532 23.66 19.84 -5.69
N ARG A 533 24.20 20.01 -4.47
CA ARG A 533 25.15 21.08 -4.14
C ARG A 533 26.41 21.02 -4.98
N ARG A 534 26.93 19.81 -5.23
CA ARG A 534 28.11 19.61 -6.08
C ARG A 534 27.85 20.11 -7.49
N GLN A 535 26.73 19.71 -8.10
CA GLN A 535 26.39 20.14 -9.46
C GLN A 535 26.18 21.65 -9.55
N PHE A 536 25.42 22.26 -8.64
CA PHE A 536 25.24 23.72 -8.64
C PHE A 536 26.55 24.50 -8.45
N ARG A 537 27.48 23.98 -7.65
CA ARG A 537 28.78 24.62 -7.44
C ARG A 537 29.74 24.44 -8.61
N GLU A 538 29.79 23.24 -9.20
CA GLU A 538 30.75 22.88 -10.25
C GLU A 538 30.27 23.25 -11.66
N HIS A 539 28.95 23.38 -11.84
CA HIS A 539 28.28 23.70 -13.10
C HIS A 539 27.34 24.90 -12.91
N PRO A 540 27.88 26.12 -12.73
CA PRO A 540 27.07 27.32 -12.48
C PRO A 540 26.11 27.66 -13.64
N GLY A 541 26.41 27.19 -14.86
CA GLY A 541 25.53 27.33 -16.04
C GLY A 541 24.19 26.60 -15.92
N ILE A 542 24.02 25.75 -14.90
CA ILE A 542 22.71 25.16 -14.59
C ILE A 542 21.73 26.25 -14.11
N MET A 543 22.20 27.22 -13.32
CA MET A 543 21.32 28.22 -12.70
C MET A 543 20.78 29.25 -13.70
N ASP A 544 21.51 29.49 -14.80
CA ASP A 544 21.16 30.41 -15.89
C ASP A 544 20.63 29.71 -17.15
N TYR A 545 20.36 28.40 -17.08
CA TYR A 545 19.85 27.55 -18.16
C TYR A 545 20.80 27.36 -19.35
N THR A 546 22.07 27.73 -19.25
CA THR A 546 23.07 27.49 -20.31
C THR A 546 23.58 26.05 -20.32
N GLU A 547 23.46 25.34 -19.19
CA GLU A 547 23.86 23.95 -19.01
C GLU A 547 22.71 23.11 -18.43
N ARG A 548 22.60 21.84 -18.84
CA ARG A 548 21.61 20.91 -18.29
C ARG A 548 22.22 20.12 -17.11
N PRO A 549 21.48 19.93 -16.01
CA PRO A 549 21.94 19.09 -14.90
C PRO A 549 22.06 17.61 -15.28
N ASP A 550 22.92 16.87 -14.59
CA ASP A 550 23.04 15.41 -14.73
C ASP A 550 22.04 14.72 -13.80
N TYR A 551 20.85 14.46 -14.33
CA TYR A 551 19.80 13.70 -13.66
C TYR A 551 20.19 12.23 -13.42
N SER A 552 20.97 11.63 -14.33
CA SER A 552 21.30 10.21 -14.27
C SER A 552 22.16 9.90 -13.05
N ARG A 553 23.03 10.84 -12.66
CA ARG A 553 23.85 10.73 -11.47
C ARG A 553 23.00 10.67 -10.20
N ALA A 554 22.04 11.58 -10.05
CA ALA A 554 21.13 11.60 -8.90
C ALA A 554 20.31 10.31 -8.80
N VAL A 555 19.68 9.88 -9.90
CA VAL A 555 18.92 8.62 -9.97
C VAL A 555 19.81 7.42 -9.60
N GLY A 556 21.05 7.37 -10.10
CA GLY A 556 21.98 6.27 -9.85
C GLY A 556 22.42 6.14 -8.38
N ILE A 557 22.66 7.27 -7.71
CA ILE A 557 23.00 7.34 -6.28
C ILE A 557 21.83 6.78 -5.47
N VAL A 558 20.64 7.37 -5.63
CA VAL A 558 19.45 6.98 -4.85
C VAL A 558 19.12 5.51 -5.08
N THR A 559 19.15 5.04 -6.33
CA THR A 559 18.87 3.62 -6.66
C THR A 559 19.79 2.67 -5.90
N THR A 560 21.09 2.94 -5.92
CA THR A 560 22.08 2.02 -5.33
C THR A 560 22.02 2.03 -3.81
N SER A 561 21.94 3.23 -3.23
CA SER A 561 21.95 3.41 -1.79
C SER A 561 20.63 2.98 -1.14
N ALA A 562 19.48 3.17 -1.81
CA ALA A 562 18.18 2.67 -1.34
C ALA A 562 18.13 1.14 -1.26
N ILE A 563 18.55 0.44 -2.33
CA ILE A 563 18.57 -1.03 -2.37
C ILE A 563 19.49 -1.60 -1.28
N ARG A 564 20.65 -0.98 -1.05
CA ARG A 564 21.58 -1.43 0.00
C ARG A 564 21.00 -1.18 1.40
N SER A 565 20.35 -0.04 1.61
CA SER A 565 19.88 0.38 2.93
C SER A 565 18.61 -0.35 3.37
N MET A 566 17.80 -0.86 2.44
CA MET A 566 16.57 -1.60 2.78
C MET A 566 16.82 -3.03 3.30
N LEU A 567 18.00 -3.64 3.03
CA LEU A 567 18.24 -5.06 3.33
C LEU A 567 18.12 -5.38 4.83
N LEU A 568 18.70 -4.54 5.69
CA LEU A 568 18.70 -4.79 7.13
C LEU A 568 17.27 -4.70 7.72
N PRO A 569 16.48 -3.63 7.49
CA PRO A 569 15.10 -3.61 7.95
C PRO A 569 14.25 -4.75 7.35
N ALA A 570 14.43 -5.10 6.08
CA ALA A 570 13.67 -6.17 5.43
C ALA A 570 13.91 -7.57 6.04
N LEU A 571 15.08 -7.80 6.67
CA LEU A 571 15.38 -9.06 7.36
C LEU A 571 14.69 -9.21 8.71
N ILE A 572 14.32 -8.10 9.38
CA ILE A 572 13.72 -8.12 10.72
C ILE A 572 12.47 -9.00 10.80
N PRO A 573 11.42 -8.80 9.97
CA PRO A 573 10.19 -9.59 10.06
C PRO A 573 10.37 -11.06 9.64
N ILE A 574 11.52 -11.44 9.09
CA ILE A 574 11.83 -12.82 8.72
C ILE A 574 12.66 -13.48 9.84
N ALA A 575 13.74 -12.83 10.26
CA ALA A 575 14.69 -13.39 11.22
C ALA A 575 14.09 -13.54 12.63
N PHE A 576 13.35 -12.54 13.11
CA PHE A 576 12.81 -12.57 14.48
C PHE A 576 11.81 -13.73 14.69
N PRO A 577 10.80 -13.95 13.84
CA PRO A 577 9.89 -15.10 13.98
C PRO A 577 10.62 -16.44 13.96
N ILE A 578 11.63 -16.60 13.10
CA ILE A 578 12.42 -17.84 13.01
C ILE A 578 13.21 -18.06 14.30
N ILE A 579 13.99 -17.07 14.73
CA ILE A 579 14.82 -17.16 15.94
C ILE A 579 13.96 -17.44 17.16
N VAL A 580 12.88 -16.67 17.35
CA VAL A 580 11.99 -16.83 18.51
C VAL A 580 11.20 -18.14 18.44
N GLY A 581 10.78 -18.57 17.24
CA GLY A 581 10.11 -19.87 17.04
C GLY A 581 10.99 -21.07 17.39
N ILE A 582 12.29 -21.01 17.07
CA ILE A 582 13.27 -22.02 17.49
C ILE A 582 13.41 -22.04 19.02
N ILE A 583 13.35 -20.88 19.69
CA ILE A 583 13.44 -20.79 21.14
C ILE A 583 12.17 -21.29 21.84
N SER A 584 10.99 -20.84 21.42
CA SER A 584 9.71 -21.18 22.06
C SER A 584 8.50 -20.83 21.19
N ALA A 585 7.63 -21.83 20.96
CA ALA A 585 6.36 -21.64 20.26
C ALA A 585 5.42 -20.64 20.97
N LYS A 586 5.43 -20.61 22.31
CA LYS A 586 4.65 -19.67 23.14
C LYS A 586 5.12 -18.23 22.96
N MET A 587 6.44 -18.06 23.03
CA MET A 587 7.09 -16.76 22.88
C MET A 587 6.87 -16.20 21.47
N LEU A 588 6.91 -17.06 20.46
CA LEU A 588 6.58 -16.67 19.08
C LEU A 588 5.14 -16.15 18.97
N GLY A 589 4.16 -16.84 19.57
CA GLY A 589 2.79 -16.33 19.54
C GLY A 589 2.63 -14.98 20.25
N GLY A 590 3.34 -14.77 21.38
CA GLY A 590 3.42 -13.46 22.02
C GLY A 590 4.04 -12.40 21.10
N LEU A 591 5.11 -12.73 20.38
CA LEU A 591 5.75 -11.85 19.41
C LEU A 591 4.79 -11.42 18.30
N LEU A 592 4.02 -12.35 17.73
CA LEU A 592 3.05 -12.03 16.68
C LEU A 592 2.01 -11.02 17.17
N ILE A 593 1.39 -11.25 18.34
CA ILE A 593 0.41 -10.32 18.92
C ILE A 593 1.06 -8.96 19.22
N GLY A 594 2.26 -8.96 19.81
CA GLY A 594 2.97 -7.73 20.17
C GLY A 594 3.28 -6.87 18.95
N THR A 595 3.70 -7.51 17.85
CA THR A 595 3.96 -6.85 16.56
C THR A 595 2.68 -6.29 15.94
N ILE A 596 1.56 -7.00 16.02
CA ILE A 596 0.26 -6.51 15.51
C ILE A 596 -0.18 -5.26 16.27
N VAL A 597 -0.22 -5.34 17.61
CA VAL A 597 -0.75 -4.26 18.44
C VAL A 597 0.09 -3.00 18.28
N THR A 598 1.39 -3.08 18.53
CA THR A 598 2.27 -1.89 18.45
C THR A 598 2.44 -1.38 17.02
N GLY A 599 2.51 -2.28 16.04
CA GLY A 599 2.65 -1.93 14.64
C GLY A 599 1.45 -1.17 14.10
N LEU A 600 0.23 -1.53 14.50
CA LEU A 600 -0.99 -0.81 14.13
C LEU A 600 -0.94 0.65 14.58
N PHE A 601 -0.65 0.91 15.86
CA PHE A 601 -0.58 2.28 16.39
C PHE A 601 0.53 3.09 15.72
N LEU A 602 1.73 2.50 15.58
CA LEU A 602 2.87 3.19 14.99
C LEU A 602 2.62 3.51 13.51
N ALA A 603 2.09 2.56 12.73
CA ALA A 603 1.81 2.76 11.32
C ALA A 603 0.77 3.85 11.08
N ILE A 604 -0.35 3.85 11.82
CA ILE A 604 -1.37 4.91 11.71
C ILE A 604 -0.79 6.26 12.11
N SER A 605 -0.09 6.32 13.25
CA SER A 605 0.47 7.57 13.76
C SER A 605 1.46 8.18 12.77
N MET A 606 2.32 7.37 12.17
CA MET A 606 3.31 7.86 11.22
C MET A 606 2.67 8.31 9.91
N THR A 607 1.74 7.51 9.38
CA THR A 607 1.07 7.79 8.11
C THR A 607 0.19 9.03 8.20
N SER A 608 -0.70 9.10 9.19
CA SER A 608 -1.61 10.23 9.35
C SER A 608 -0.88 11.50 9.76
N GLY A 609 0.11 11.39 10.66
CA GLY A 609 0.95 12.53 11.07
C GLY A 609 1.69 13.14 9.88
N GLY A 610 2.39 12.31 9.10
CA GLY A 610 3.07 12.76 7.88
C GLY A 610 2.12 13.36 6.84
N GLY A 611 0.99 12.70 6.56
CA GLY A 611 0.01 13.24 5.60
C GLY A 611 -0.61 14.57 6.02
N ALA A 612 -0.70 14.85 7.32
CA ALA A 612 -1.21 16.12 7.81
C ALA A 612 -0.18 17.25 7.83
N TRP A 613 1.11 16.95 8.03
CA TRP A 613 2.16 17.95 7.82
C TRP A 613 2.18 18.43 6.36
N ASP A 614 2.09 17.51 5.42
CA ASP A 614 2.03 17.81 3.99
C ASP A 614 0.83 18.72 3.64
N ASN A 615 -0.36 18.32 4.08
CA ASN A 615 -1.56 19.11 3.80
C ASN A 615 -1.59 20.44 4.59
N ALA A 616 -0.87 20.55 5.70
CA ALA A 616 -0.66 21.83 6.38
C ALA A 616 0.26 22.76 5.58
N LYS A 617 1.32 22.21 4.98
CA LYS A 617 2.18 22.92 4.01
C LYS A 617 1.35 23.40 2.81
N LYS A 618 0.61 22.50 2.15
CA LYS A 618 -0.26 22.87 1.00
C LYS A 618 -1.28 23.96 1.36
N SER A 619 -1.89 23.89 2.54
CA SER A 619 -2.82 24.93 3.00
C SER A 619 -2.16 26.32 3.11
N ILE A 620 -0.88 26.37 3.49
CA ILE A 620 -0.09 27.61 3.55
C ILE A 620 0.31 28.05 2.14
N GLU A 621 0.71 27.13 1.26
CA GLU A 621 1.00 27.41 -0.15
C GLU A 621 -0.20 28.04 -0.88
N ASP A 622 -1.42 27.61 -0.54
CA ASP A 622 -2.69 28.14 -1.05
C ASP A 622 -3.09 29.51 -0.45
N GLY A 623 -2.22 30.11 0.37
CA GLY A 623 -2.36 31.49 0.86
C GLY A 623 -2.69 31.62 2.35
N ALA A 624 -2.80 30.52 3.11
CA ALA A 624 -2.91 30.64 4.56
C ALA A 624 -1.62 31.22 5.17
N TYR A 625 -1.76 32.03 6.21
CA TYR A 625 -0.65 32.50 7.05
C TYR A 625 0.53 33.17 6.32
N GLY A 626 0.29 33.80 5.17
CA GLY A 626 1.28 34.58 4.43
C GLY A 626 1.78 33.94 3.14
N GLY A 627 1.35 32.73 2.81
CA GLY A 627 1.67 32.13 1.51
C GLY A 627 3.10 31.60 1.39
N LYS A 628 3.46 31.21 0.17
CA LYS A 628 4.80 30.75 -0.22
C LYS A 628 5.87 31.79 0.16
N GLY A 629 6.98 31.31 0.73
CA GLY A 629 8.13 32.13 1.14
C GLY A 629 8.02 32.81 2.50
N SER A 630 6.87 32.71 3.18
CA SER A 630 6.70 33.20 4.56
C SER A 630 7.47 32.35 5.58
N GLU A 631 7.69 32.86 6.80
CA GLU A 631 8.28 32.07 7.89
C GLU A 631 7.41 30.85 8.26
N ALA A 632 6.08 31.00 8.20
CA ALA A 632 5.15 29.91 8.41
C ALA A 632 5.30 28.82 7.33
N HIS A 633 5.51 29.22 6.08
CA HIS A 633 5.78 28.30 4.98
C HIS A 633 7.08 27.51 5.20
N ASN A 634 8.17 28.18 5.59
CA ASN A 634 9.44 27.51 5.88
C ASN A 634 9.30 26.51 7.05
N ALA A 635 8.53 26.87 8.07
CA ALA A 635 8.21 25.97 9.17
C ALA A 635 7.39 24.76 8.73
N SER A 636 6.39 24.94 7.87
CA SER A 636 5.60 23.82 7.35
C SER A 636 6.37 22.90 6.40
N VAL A 637 7.28 23.44 5.57
CA VAL A 637 8.20 22.63 4.74
C VAL A 637 9.10 21.76 5.63
N THR A 638 9.55 22.28 6.77
CA THR A 638 10.32 21.46 7.73
C THR A 638 9.48 20.34 8.35
N GLY A 639 8.22 20.63 8.70
CA GLY A 639 7.29 19.60 9.18
C GLY A 639 7.05 18.50 8.14
N ASP A 640 6.83 18.90 6.89
CA ASP A 640 6.58 17.96 5.79
C ASP A 640 7.80 17.07 5.50
N THR A 641 8.99 17.64 5.42
CA THR A 641 10.25 16.89 5.23
C THR A 641 10.57 15.93 6.39
N VAL A 642 10.08 16.20 7.61
CA VAL A 642 10.08 15.22 8.71
C VAL A 642 9.00 14.15 8.50
N GLY A 643 7.84 14.55 7.99
CA GLY A 643 6.69 13.71 7.66
C GLY A 643 6.86 12.77 6.47
N ASP A 644 7.77 13.07 5.54
CA ASP A 644 8.04 12.28 4.33
C ASP A 644 8.50 10.85 4.62
N PRO A 645 9.61 10.61 5.36
CA PRO A 645 10.00 9.26 5.74
C PRO A 645 8.93 8.59 6.63
N TYR A 646 8.11 9.37 7.33
CA TYR A 646 6.99 8.87 8.14
C TYR A 646 5.88 8.27 7.27
N LYS A 647 5.36 9.04 6.31
CA LYS A 647 4.16 8.70 5.52
C LYS A 647 4.43 7.84 4.29
N ASP A 648 5.64 7.85 3.74
CA ASP A 648 5.95 7.19 2.46
C ASP A 648 6.98 6.07 2.57
N THR A 649 7.69 5.96 3.70
CA THR A 649 8.67 4.89 3.91
C THR A 649 8.31 4.02 5.11
N ALA A 650 8.49 4.53 6.33
CA ALA A 650 8.44 3.72 7.54
C ALA A 650 6.99 3.33 7.91
N GLY A 651 6.08 4.29 8.03
CA GLY A 651 4.68 4.08 8.38
C GLY A 651 3.98 3.02 7.53
N PRO A 652 3.94 3.17 6.19
CA PRO A 652 3.29 2.20 5.33
C PRO A 652 4.05 0.87 5.25
N ALA A 653 5.38 0.82 5.42
CA ALA A 653 6.14 -0.44 5.36
C ALA A 653 6.01 -1.30 6.64
N ILE A 654 5.55 -0.74 7.76
CA ILE A 654 5.18 -1.53 8.96
C ILE A 654 4.06 -2.52 8.63
N ASN A 655 3.13 -2.14 7.75
CA ASN A 655 2.03 -3.01 7.33
C ASN A 655 2.52 -4.37 6.77
N PRO A 656 3.28 -4.42 5.66
CA PRO A 656 3.79 -5.69 5.13
C PRO A 656 4.80 -6.36 6.08
N MET A 657 5.50 -5.63 6.94
CA MET A 657 6.32 -6.22 8.00
C MET A 657 5.47 -7.08 8.97
N ILE A 658 4.32 -6.59 9.45
CA ILE A 658 3.41 -7.35 10.33
C ILE A 658 2.96 -8.64 9.65
N LYS A 659 2.55 -8.57 8.38
CA LYS A 659 2.04 -9.73 7.62
C LYS A 659 3.13 -10.76 7.36
N ILE A 660 4.34 -10.35 6.95
CA ILE A 660 5.48 -11.26 6.79
C ILE A 660 5.75 -12.01 8.10
N ALA A 661 5.78 -11.31 9.23
CA ALA A 661 6.10 -11.96 10.50
C ALA A 661 5.13 -13.10 10.83
N ASN A 662 3.84 -12.88 10.57
CA ASN A 662 2.79 -13.89 10.76
C ASN A 662 2.88 -15.03 9.74
N ILE A 663 3.12 -14.74 8.46
CA ILE A 663 3.23 -15.76 7.41
C ILE A 663 4.45 -16.64 7.64
N VAL A 664 5.60 -16.05 7.98
CA VAL A 664 6.82 -16.80 8.31
C VAL A 664 6.55 -17.73 9.49
N ALA A 665 5.88 -17.26 10.54
CA ALA A 665 5.51 -18.10 11.68
C ALA A 665 4.63 -19.30 11.27
N ILE A 666 3.68 -19.12 10.34
CA ILE A 666 2.86 -20.21 9.81
C ILE A 666 3.71 -21.20 9.00
N LEU A 667 4.58 -20.71 8.11
CA LEU A 667 5.44 -21.55 7.27
C LEU A 667 6.40 -22.43 8.08
N ILE A 668 6.88 -21.93 9.22
CA ILE A 668 7.80 -22.67 10.09
C ILE A 668 7.10 -23.54 11.13
N ILE A 669 5.76 -23.63 11.16
CA ILE A 669 5.02 -24.54 12.06
C ILE A 669 5.60 -25.96 12.03
N PRO A 670 5.86 -26.58 10.86
CA PRO A 670 6.35 -27.95 10.85
C PRO A 670 7.76 -28.11 11.45
N LEU A 671 8.55 -27.03 11.45
CA LEU A 671 9.86 -26.93 12.10
C LEU A 671 9.72 -26.72 13.62
N ILE A 672 8.81 -25.83 14.05
CA ILE A 672 8.52 -25.60 15.46
C ILE A 672 8.05 -26.90 16.12
N VAL A 673 7.13 -27.61 15.47
CA VAL A 673 6.61 -28.90 15.95
C VAL A 673 7.72 -29.95 16.02
N SER A 674 8.68 -29.98 15.08
CA SER A 674 9.79 -30.93 15.18
C SER A 674 10.76 -30.64 16.33
N ILE A 675 10.81 -29.40 16.82
CA ILE A 675 11.71 -28.98 17.90
C ILE A 675 11.02 -29.10 19.27
N HIS A 676 9.75 -28.72 19.35
CA HIS A 676 9.01 -28.54 20.61
C HIS A 676 7.86 -29.53 20.84
N GLY A 677 7.54 -30.37 19.85
CA GLY A 677 6.39 -31.30 19.86
C GLY A 677 6.71 -32.74 20.22
#